data_AF-A0A8T2RNI6-F1
#
_entry.id   AF-A0A8T2RNI6-F1
#
_cell.length_a   1.000
_cell.length_b   1.000
_cell.length_c   1.000
_cell.angle_alpha   90.00
_cell.angle_beta   90.00
_cell.angle_gamma   90.00
#
_symmetry.space_group_name_H-M   'P 1'
#
loop_
_entity.id
_entity.type
_entity.pdbx_description
1 polymer ?
#
loop_
_entity_poly.entity_id
_entity_poly.type
_entity_poly.pdbx_seq_one_letter_code
_entity_poly.pdbx_strand_id
1 'polypeptide(L)'
;MITSLEEFIQAHGVLLASAGVPSSLHAQLFQKLSSQVFDSGDFFQIEVCENGKQRKLLASTHLSKQSHIFLIDHAWSFRLPDARAQLREHPRLMERLGAMMCISDSAEERECVSDEKLTVEDAIIAAEAEAKELGHELYWLELDESEIDDEKLKSLDLPGRFPNLIGLSLWGNKLNSEVTVRQLLESLHNLKALWINENPVTVKGGAALKEAILLSAPHLELYNSQLTDRYGKWAIAFCAGIPWAKISSIEGNLNDVESVDLSDRGIDCLNPKIFNPIEIPFLSVLNLKGNPLNGQTKSNVLETLKSFPNLQSLEVTIPGPLGTTLIEIAELLPNLLMLNGVDAAKVMEHGENFIVGNLEQRFPEFSPNDSTEERILHAMWAYMMTYRLCDEEKLDETPIWYIMDELGSALRHSDNPNFRVSPFMYMPDGSLQSAISYSLLWPVKDADKGDECTRDFLFGFGEDKQRSARLTAWFHTPMDYFEKIYRESRRRLENTHTNISSYNAPATERIMKVPDRVLTVYTDLPQVLETLKRSEFTFCDDPVAADILWISTQIDDDLTRALGLRDDQFINQFPYEACIVMKHHLAKTIQQAHGAPYWFQTTYDMETEMSAFIGDYYVRKKEGKDNLWIMKPWNMARTIDTSITDYLPALIRLAETGPKICQKYVEHPALFEGKKFDLRYVVLLRSLDPFELFLSDVFWTRISNNKYTLDRESLSEYETHFTVMNYGRKLVHVNTHDFIPAFEKEHIDWRNIHEKVRHMLRAVFEGAFELHPEMHSSRARAIYGVDVLLTDTYEPRLLEITYCPDCTRACKYDVINVLGNGNMIKATEFFDDVFGCLFLNSERNVSRL
;
A
#
# COMPACT_ATOMS: atom_id res chain seq x y z
N MET A 1 8.50 36.58 7.20
CA MET A 1 7.15 36.20 7.67
C MET A 1 6.15 36.65 6.62
N ILE A 2 5.34 35.74 6.13
CA ILE A 2 4.20 35.98 5.25
C ILE A 2 3.12 36.68 6.07
N THR A 3 2.65 37.83 5.59
CA THR A 3 1.73 38.70 6.35
C THR A 3 0.40 38.93 5.65
N SER A 4 0.28 38.55 4.38
CA SER A 4 -0.95 38.68 3.60
C SER A 4 -1.35 37.38 2.92
N LEU A 5 -2.64 37.27 2.58
CA LEU A 5 -3.17 36.13 1.82
C LEU A 5 -2.54 36.02 0.42
N GLU A 6 -2.23 37.14 -0.22
CA GLU A 6 -1.60 37.16 -1.55
C GLU A 6 -0.20 36.55 -1.50
N GLU A 7 0.62 36.94 -0.52
CA GLU A 7 1.94 36.34 -0.28
C GLU A 7 1.83 34.84 0.05
N PHE A 8 0.83 34.45 0.85
CA PHE A 8 0.58 33.05 1.19
C PHE A 8 0.28 32.21 -0.07
N ILE A 9 -0.64 32.68 -0.92
CA ILE A 9 -1.00 32.00 -2.17
C ILE A 9 0.19 31.97 -3.13
N GLN A 10 1.00 33.04 -3.20
CA GLN A 10 2.20 33.05 -4.03
C GLN A 10 3.23 32.02 -3.57
N ALA A 11 3.48 31.91 -2.27
CA ALA A 11 4.45 30.98 -1.71
C ALA A 11 3.96 29.52 -1.69
N HIS A 12 2.66 29.29 -1.50
CA HIS A 12 2.09 27.94 -1.29
C HIS A 12 1.18 27.48 -2.43
N GLY A 13 1.05 28.23 -3.52
CA GLY A 13 0.09 27.95 -4.58
C GLY A 13 0.21 26.54 -5.16
N VAL A 14 1.44 26.06 -5.37
CA VAL A 14 1.71 24.68 -5.83
C VAL A 14 1.26 23.65 -4.80
N LEU A 15 1.52 23.89 -3.51
CA LEU A 15 1.11 23.00 -2.41
C LEU A 15 -0.42 22.98 -2.24
N LEU A 16 -1.08 24.13 -2.32
CA LEU A 16 -2.54 24.26 -2.25
C LEU A 16 -3.21 23.50 -3.40
N ALA A 17 -2.68 23.66 -4.62
CA ALA A 17 -3.16 22.95 -5.80
C ALA A 17 -2.93 21.44 -5.69
N SER A 18 -1.73 21.01 -5.27
CA SER A 18 -1.38 19.60 -5.09
C SER A 18 -2.24 18.93 -4.02
N ALA A 19 -2.50 19.62 -2.90
CA ALA A 19 -3.39 19.12 -1.85
C ALA A 19 -4.87 19.07 -2.32
N GLY A 20 -5.22 19.85 -3.34
CA GLY A 20 -6.58 19.97 -3.87
C GLY A 20 -7.48 20.82 -2.98
N VAL A 21 -6.91 21.79 -2.25
CA VAL A 21 -7.66 22.68 -1.35
C VAL A 21 -8.48 23.68 -2.17
N PRO A 22 -9.82 23.73 -2.00
CA PRO A 22 -10.67 24.71 -2.67
C PRO A 22 -10.22 26.15 -2.41
N SER A 23 -10.22 26.99 -3.45
CA SER A 23 -9.82 28.40 -3.32
C SER A 23 -10.66 29.20 -2.33
N SER A 24 -11.93 28.81 -2.12
CA SER A 24 -12.81 29.39 -1.10
C SER A 24 -12.27 29.22 0.33
N LEU A 25 -11.48 28.19 0.58
CA LEU A 25 -10.93 27.87 1.91
C LEU A 25 -9.55 28.48 2.17
N HIS A 26 -8.90 29.07 1.16
CA HIS A 26 -7.53 29.60 1.29
C HIS A 26 -7.41 30.69 2.35
N ALA A 27 -8.38 31.60 2.43
CA ALA A 27 -8.39 32.67 3.42
C ALA A 27 -8.52 32.13 4.85
N GLN A 28 -9.44 31.18 5.06
CA GLN A 28 -9.64 30.53 6.36
C GLN A 28 -8.40 29.73 6.77
N LEU A 29 -7.81 28.99 5.83
CA LEU A 29 -6.57 28.25 6.05
C LEU A 29 -5.43 29.17 6.47
N PHE A 30 -5.19 30.26 5.74
CA PHE A 30 -4.15 31.22 6.07
C PHE A 30 -4.33 31.82 7.46
N GLN A 31 -5.56 32.20 7.82
CA GLN A 31 -5.87 32.72 9.15
C GLN A 31 -5.56 31.69 10.24
N LYS A 32 -5.97 30.43 10.06
CA LYS A 32 -5.72 29.35 11.03
C LYS A 32 -4.24 29.04 11.17
N LEU A 33 -3.49 28.96 10.07
CA LEU A 33 -2.04 28.70 10.09
C LEU A 33 -1.26 29.84 10.74
N SER A 34 -1.56 31.09 10.37
CA SER A 34 -0.87 32.27 10.93
C SER A 34 -1.16 32.49 12.42
N SER A 35 -2.35 32.08 12.87
CA SER A 35 -2.79 32.22 14.28
C SER A 35 -2.69 30.94 15.10
N GLN A 36 -2.23 29.83 14.49
CA GLN A 36 -2.17 28.49 15.08
C GLN A 36 -3.49 28.04 15.74
N VAL A 37 -4.60 28.22 15.03
CA VAL A 37 -5.95 27.89 15.53
C VAL A 37 -6.28 26.43 15.23
N PHE A 38 -6.49 25.65 16.30
CA PHE A 38 -6.97 24.27 16.26
C PHE A 38 -8.37 24.23 16.89
N ASP A 39 -9.39 24.33 16.06
CA ASP A 39 -10.80 24.45 16.45
C ASP A 39 -11.61 23.18 16.13
N SER A 40 -10.96 22.11 15.69
CA SER A 40 -11.63 20.86 15.30
C SER A 40 -12.45 20.24 16.44
N GLY A 41 -12.07 20.45 17.71
CA GLY A 41 -12.84 19.97 18.87
C GLY A 41 -14.24 20.58 19.00
N ASP A 42 -14.49 21.74 18.37
CA ASP A 42 -15.82 22.37 18.38
C ASP A 42 -16.78 21.74 17.35
N PHE A 43 -16.23 20.97 16.39
CA PHE A 43 -16.98 20.44 15.24
C PHE A 43 -17.04 18.93 15.18
N PHE A 44 -16.21 18.22 15.95
CA PHE A 44 -16.12 16.77 15.88
C PHE A 44 -16.06 16.11 17.26
N GLN A 45 -16.53 14.86 17.31
CA GLN A 45 -16.45 13.97 18.47
C GLN A 45 -15.77 12.67 18.06
N ILE A 46 -14.96 12.10 18.95
CA ILE A 46 -14.32 10.80 18.74
C ILE A 46 -15.07 9.76 19.58
N GLU A 47 -15.51 8.69 18.93
CA GLU A 47 -16.16 7.56 19.57
C GLU A 47 -15.30 6.30 19.40
N VAL A 48 -15.25 5.45 20.43
CA VAL A 48 -14.59 4.15 20.36
C VAL A 48 -15.59 3.11 19.86
N CYS A 49 -15.23 2.36 18.82
CA CYS A 49 -16.08 1.35 18.19
C CYS A 49 -15.36 -0.01 18.11
N GLU A 50 -16.03 -1.01 17.52
CA GLU A 50 -15.46 -2.35 17.28
C GLU A 50 -14.97 -3.04 18.57
N ASN A 51 -15.80 -3.00 19.63
CA ASN A 51 -15.48 -3.54 20.95
C ASN A 51 -14.18 -2.98 21.53
N GLY A 52 -13.95 -1.67 21.36
CA GLY A 52 -12.76 -1.03 21.92
C GLY A 52 -11.55 -1.08 21.00
N LYS A 53 -11.62 -1.65 19.80
CA LYS A 53 -10.45 -1.89 18.94
C LYS A 53 -10.13 -0.73 17.98
N GLN A 54 -11.06 0.19 17.79
CA GLN A 54 -10.91 1.29 16.84
C GLN A 54 -11.61 2.54 17.34
N ARG A 55 -11.27 3.69 16.73
CA ARG A 55 -11.97 4.96 16.91
C ARG A 55 -12.60 5.38 15.59
N LYS A 56 -13.76 6.03 15.66
CA LYS A 56 -14.40 6.71 14.53
C LYS A 56 -14.60 8.18 14.88
N LEU A 57 -14.59 9.03 13.85
CA LEU A 57 -14.82 10.47 13.98
C LEU A 57 -16.27 10.78 13.58
N LEU A 58 -17.01 11.50 14.41
CA LEU A 58 -18.37 11.95 14.13
C LEU A 58 -18.42 13.48 14.03
N ALA A 59 -19.31 14.00 13.19
CA ALA A 59 -19.59 15.43 13.15
C ALA A 59 -20.47 15.83 14.35
N SER A 60 -20.03 16.81 15.13
CA SER A 60 -20.80 17.35 16.27
C SER A 60 -21.82 18.41 15.84
N THR A 61 -21.68 18.93 14.62
CA THR A 61 -22.54 19.97 14.02
C THR A 61 -22.73 19.71 12.52
N HIS A 62 -23.72 20.35 11.91
CA HIS A 62 -23.88 20.29 10.45
C HIS A 62 -22.72 21.05 9.74
N LEU A 63 -22.07 20.37 8.81
CA LEU A 63 -20.97 20.86 8.01
C LEU A 63 -21.32 20.74 6.53
N SER A 64 -21.64 21.86 5.88
CA SER A 64 -21.88 21.86 4.44
C SER A 64 -20.59 21.63 3.65
N LYS A 65 -20.71 21.13 2.43
CA LYS A 65 -19.60 20.91 1.50
C LYS A 65 -18.72 22.16 1.35
N GLN A 66 -17.41 21.99 1.54
CA GLN A 66 -16.39 23.04 1.43
C GLN A 66 -16.67 24.27 2.30
N SER A 67 -17.35 24.10 3.44
CA SER A 67 -17.65 25.18 4.37
C SER A 67 -16.50 25.53 5.32
N HIS A 68 -15.69 24.54 5.69
CA HIS A 68 -14.64 24.67 6.71
C HIS A 68 -13.36 23.92 6.32
N ILE A 69 -12.22 24.37 6.84
CA ILE A 69 -10.95 23.64 6.80
C ILE A 69 -10.34 23.56 8.20
N PHE A 70 -9.81 22.40 8.56
CA PHE A 70 -9.27 22.11 9.88
C PHE A 70 -7.79 21.73 9.79
N LEU A 71 -7.01 22.16 10.78
CA LEU A 71 -5.62 21.78 10.94
C LEU A 71 -5.55 20.56 11.84
N ILE A 72 -4.89 19.51 11.34
CA ILE A 72 -4.63 18.26 12.03
C ILE A 72 -3.13 18.17 12.26
N ASP A 73 -2.72 18.00 13.51
CA ASP A 73 -1.31 17.92 13.85
C ASP A 73 -0.75 16.51 13.58
N HIS A 74 0.57 16.40 13.49
CA HIS A 74 1.27 15.12 13.36
C HIS A 74 1.76 14.69 14.73
N ALA A 75 0.99 13.82 15.41
CA ALA A 75 1.36 13.29 16.72
C ALA A 75 2.74 12.61 16.75
N TRP A 76 3.16 12.05 15.60
CA TRP A 76 4.48 11.48 15.42
C TRP A 76 4.93 11.61 13.97
N SER A 77 6.14 12.10 13.72
CA SER A 77 6.81 12.08 12.41
C SER A 77 8.19 11.46 12.56
N PHE A 78 8.54 10.51 11.69
CA PHE A 78 9.74 9.70 11.84
C PHE A 78 10.24 9.11 10.52
N ARG A 79 11.51 8.69 10.50
CA ARG A 79 12.04 7.79 9.48
C ARG A 79 11.92 6.36 10.01
N LEU A 80 11.51 5.43 9.16
CA LEU A 80 11.18 4.06 9.58
C LEU A 80 12.30 3.34 10.38
N PRO A 81 13.60 3.46 10.04
CA PRO A 81 14.67 2.85 10.84
C PRO A 81 14.78 3.39 12.27
N ASP A 82 14.37 4.64 12.50
CA ASP A 82 14.47 5.31 13.79
C ASP A 82 13.24 5.07 14.67
N ALA A 83 12.17 4.50 14.12
CA ALA A 83 10.86 4.35 14.77
C ALA A 83 10.96 3.69 16.15
N ARG A 84 11.62 2.52 16.21
CA ARG A 84 11.79 1.76 17.46
C ARG A 84 12.62 2.54 18.49
N ALA A 85 13.76 3.10 18.08
CA ALA A 85 14.61 3.88 18.96
C ALA A 85 13.86 5.08 19.58
N GLN A 86 13.09 5.81 18.77
CA GLN A 86 12.29 6.93 19.24
C GLN A 86 11.21 6.52 20.25
N LEU A 87 10.53 5.37 20.06
CA LEU A 87 9.55 4.87 21.03
C LEU A 87 10.19 4.54 22.38
N ARG A 88 11.40 3.96 22.38
CA ARG A 88 12.17 3.68 23.62
C ARG A 88 12.62 4.96 24.32
N GLU A 89 13.04 5.96 23.55
CA GLU A 89 13.52 7.24 24.08
C GLU A 89 12.38 8.14 24.59
N HIS A 90 11.15 7.93 24.12
CA HIS A 90 9.99 8.77 24.43
C HIS A 90 8.78 7.98 24.98
N PRO A 91 8.79 7.59 26.27
CA PRO A 91 7.69 6.81 26.87
C PRO A 91 6.31 7.48 26.79
N ARG A 92 6.24 8.81 26.87
CA ARG A 92 4.97 9.56 26.74
C ARG A 92 4.36 9.45 25.34
N LEU A 93 5.21 9.36 24.31
CA LEU A 93 4.75 9.13 22.94
C LEU A 93 4.16 7.71 22.83
N MET A 94 4.85 6.71 23.40
CA MET A 94 4.36 5.34 23.44
C MET A 94 2.99 5.22 24.14
N GLU A 95 2.80 5.90 25.27
CA GLU A 95 1.50 5.95 25.97
C GLU A 95 0.40 6.60 25.11
N ARG A 96 0.70 7.76 24.49
CA ARG A 96 -0.24 8.46 23.60
C ARG A 96 -0.64 7.59 22.41
N LEU A 97 0.32 6.98 21.72
CA LEU A 97 0.08 6.09 20.58
C LEU A 97 -0.66 4.82 20.99
N GLY A 98 -0.31 4.22 22.13
CA GLY A 98 -1.01 3.05 22.67
C GLY A 98 -2.48 3.33 22.96
N ALA A 99 -2.79 4.51 23.50
CA ALA A 99 -4.18 4.95 23.70
C ALA A 99 -4.88 5.20 22.36
N MET A 100 -4.26 5.95 21.45
CA MET A 100 -4.81 6.28 20.12
C MET A 100 -5.15 5.04 19.30
N MET A 101 -4.29 4.03 19.33
CA MET A 101 -4.44 2.79 18.57
C MET A 101 -5.24 1.71 19.31
N CYS A 102 -5.76 2.02 20.51
CA CYS A 102 -6.52 1.10 21.36
C CYS A 102 -5.78 -0.19 21.75
N ILE A 103 -4.49 -0.09 22.10
CA ILE A 103 -3.59 -1.22 22.39
C ILE A 103 -3.36 -1.43 23.90
N SER A 104 -3.70 -0.44 24.74
CA SER A 104 -3.39 -0.46 26.16
C SER A 104 -4.11 -1.57 26.94
N ASP A 105 -3.35 -2.34 27.74
CA ASP A 105 -3.85 -3.39 28.67
C ASP A 105 -4.75 -2.84 29.81
N SER A 106 -5.02 -1.53 29.86
CA SER A 106 -5.95 -0.90 30.81
C SER A 106 -7.41 -1.03 30.38
N ALA A 107 -7.79 -2.16 29.80
CA ALA A 107 -9.17 -2.51 29.48
C ALA A 107 -9.97 -2.97 30.72
N GLU A 108 -9.48 -2.67 31.93
CA GLU A 108 -10.31 -2.51 33.11
C GLU A 108 -10.58 -1.01 33.28
N GLU A 109 -11.85 -0.64 33.08
CA GLU A 109 -12.45 0.63 33.52
C GLU A 109 -11.84 1.92 32.95
N ARG A 110 -12.21 2.26 31.71
CA ARG A 110 -12.42 3.67 31.36
C ARG A 110 -13.89 3.85 31.02
N GLU A 111 -14.68 4.12 32.06
CA GLU A 111 -15.96 4.79 31.89
C GLU A 111 -15.72 6.04 31.04
N CYS A 112 -16.42 6.12 29.90
CA CYS A 112 -16.43 7.30 29.06
C CYS A 112 -16.85 8.50 29.90
N VAL A 113 -16.03 9.55 29.89
CA VAL A 113 -16.39 10.85 30.46
C VAL A 113 -17.56 11.38 29.63
N SER A 114 -18.76 11.30 30.20
CA SER A 114 -20.00 11.70 29.57
C SER A 114 -20.03 13.22 29.39
N ASP A 115 -20.21 13.68 28.16
CA ASP A 115 -20.96 14.90 27.88
C ASP A 115 -22.30 14.80 28.62
N GLU A 116 -22.79 15.91 29.18
CA GLU A 116 -24.05 15.95 29.91
C GLU A 116 -25.18 15.34 29.07
N LYS A 117 -25.52 14.06 29.33
CA LYS A 117 -26.59 13.35 28.65
C LYS A 117 -27.89 14.11 28.90
N LEU A 118 -28.53 14.55 27.82
CA LEU A 118 -29.90 15.05 27.83
C LEU A 118 -30.79 14.03 28.54
N THR A 119 -31.68 14.49 29.41
CA THR A 119 -32.61 13.58 30.06
C THR A 119 -33.63 13.08 29.04
N VAL A 120 -34.19 11.89 29.28
CA VAL A 120 -35.26 11.30 28.43
C VAL A 120 -36.41 12.30 28.23
N GLU A 121 -36.75 13.05 29.27
CA GLU A 121 -37.76 14.09 29.24
C GLU A 121 -37.41 15.23 28.27
N ASP A 122 -36.15 15.67 28.24
CA ASP A 122 -35.69 16.73 27.33
C ASP A 122 -35.76 16.27 25.87
N ALA A 123 -35.37 15.01 25.59
CA ALA A 123 -35.47 14.41 24.26
C ALA A 123 -36.92 14.36 23.76
N ILE A 124 -37.85 13.98 24.64
CA ILE A 124 -39.28 13.95 24.29
C ILE A 124 -39.82 15.37 24.04
N ILE A 125 -39.46 16.34 24.88
CA ILE A 125 -39.87 17.74 24.71
C ILE A 125 -39.37 18.31 23.38
N ALA A 126 -38.11 18.01 23.02
CA ALA A 126 -37.53 18.43 21.75
C ALA A 126 -38.30 17.84 20.55
N ALA A 127 -38.58 16.53 20.59
CA ALA A 127 -39.32 15.84 19.54
C ALA A 127 -40.76 16.38 19.40
N GLU A 128 -41.45 16.63 20.51
CA GLU A 128 -42.80 17.25 20.52
C GLU A 128 -42.78 18.67 19.95
N ALA A 129 -41.73 19.46 20.23
CA ALA A 129 -41.58 20.80 19.69
C ALA A 129 -41.36 20.79 18.17
N GLU A 130 -40.53 19.88 17.66
CA GLU A 130 -40.28 19.69 16.23
C GLU A 130 -41.55 19.29 15.46
N ALA A 131 -42.28 18.29 15.95
CA ALA A 131 -43.53 17.85 15.33
C ALA A 131 -44.56 19.00 15.25
N LYS A 132 -44.63 19.83 16.31
CA LYS A 132 -45.53 20.98 16.35
C LYS A 132 -45.12 22.08 15.36
N GLU A 133 -43.83 22.29 15.14
CA GLU A 133 -43.32 23.24 14.13
C GLU A 133 -43.68 22.80 12.70
N LEU A 134 -43.63 21.49 12.45
CA LEU A 134 -43.98 20.87 11.17
C LEU A 134 -45.50 20.70 10.95
N GLY A 135 -46.33 21.05 11.94
CA GLY A 135 -47.78 21.06 11.83
C GLY A 135 -48.43 19.68 11.82
N HIS A 136 -47.78 18.67 12.38
CA HIS A 136 -48.29 17.30 12.48
C HIS A 136 -48.11 16.71 13.89
N GLU A 137 -48.67 15.51 14.13
CA GLU A 137 -48.46 14.77 15.39
C GLU A 137 -47.07 14.12 15.43
N LEU A 138 -46.60 13.71 16.60
CA LEU A 138 -45.30 13.03 16.73
C LEU A 138 -45.36 11.60 16.17
N TYR A 139 -44.68 11.35 15.06
CA TYR A 139 -44.61 10.04 14.39
C TYR A 139 -43.29 9.29 14.62
N TRP A 140 -42.24 10.00 15.02
CA TRP A 140 -40.91 9.47 15.21
C TRP A 140 -40.36 9.89 16.56
N LEU A 141 -39.79 8.97 17.31
CA LEU A 141 -39.25 9.25 18.63
C LEU A 141 -37.92 8.52 18.81
N GLU A 142 -36.85 9.29 19.01
CA GLU A 142 -35.50 8.77 19.24
C GLU A 142 -35.11 9.04 20.70
N LEU A 143 -34.92 7.96 21.46
CA LEU A 143 -34.59 7.98 22.88
C LEU A 143 -33.28 7.22 23.11
N ASP A 144 -32.29 7.47 22.27
CA ASP A 144 -31.06 6.70 22.26
C ASP A 144 -30.15 7.11 23.41
N GLU A 145 -29.43 6.13 23.96
CA GLU A 145 -28.46 6.26 25.07
C GLU A 145 -28.98 7.03 26.30
N SER A 146 -30.29 7.10 26.48
CA SER A 146 -30.94 7.93 27.48
C SER A 146 -31.09 7.23 28.84
N GLU A 147 -30.32 6.17 29.08
CA GLU A 147 -30.29 5.39 30.33
C GLU A 147 -31.65 4.78 30.74
N ILE A 148 -32.54 4.53 29.79
CA ILE A 148 -33.89 3.99 30.04
C ILE A 148 -33.80 2.53 30.46
N ASP A 149 -34.24 2.22 31.68
CA ASP A 149 -34.47 0.85 32.14
C ASP A 149 -35.94 0.42 31.95
N ASP A 150 -36.25 -0.84 32.28
CA ASP A 150 -37.60 -1.41 32.06
C ASP A 150 -38.70 -0.68 32.86
N GLU A 151 -38.39 -0.15 34.05
CA GLU A 151 -39.37 0.58 34.87
C GLU A 151 -39.57 2.00 34.35
N LYS A 152 -38.48 2.66 33.94
CA LYS A 152 -38.54 3.98 33.31
C LYS A 152 -39.34 3.91 32.02
N LEU A 153 -39.10 2.91 31.15
CA LEU A 153 -39.86 2.72 29.91
C LEU A 153 -41.36 2.61 30.15
N LYS A 154 -41.80 1.87 31.18
CA LYS A 154 -43.22 1.79 31.58
C LYS A 154 -43.75 3.14 32.07
N SER A 155 -42.96 3.87 32.84
CA SER A 155 -43.38 5.17 33.40
C SER A 155 -43.58 6.25 32.34
N LEU A 156 -42.94 6.12 31.17
CA LEU A 156 -43.10 7.07 30.06
C LEU A 156 -44.47 6.99 29.40
N ASP A 157 -45.19 5.87 29.54
CA ASP A 157 -46.50 5.62 28.91
C ASP A 157 -46.54 6.05 27.44
N LEU A 158 -45.54 5.60 26.66
CA LEU A 158 -45.45 5.94 25.23
C LEU A 158 -46.72 5.60 24.45
N PRO A 159 -47.43 4.47 24.68
CA PRO A 159 -48.69 4.18 24.00
C PRO A 159 -49.81 5.18 24.33
N GLY A 160 -49.89 5.64 25.58
CA GLY A 160 -50.88 6.65 25.98
C GLY A 160 -50.56 8.05 25.45
N ARG A 161 -49.27 8.41 25.38
CA ARG A 161 -48.81 9.73 24.93
C ARG A 161 -48.71 9.86 23.42
N PHE A 162 -48.25 8.81 22.74
CA PHE A 162 -47.94 8.80 21.31
C PHE A 162 -48.53 7.57 20.61
N PRO A 163 -49.88 7.43 20.58
CA PRO A 163 -50.54 6.24 20.02
C PRO A 163 -50.32 6.03 18.51
N ASN A 164 -49.91 7.10 17.80
CA ASN A 164 -49.70 7.10 16.35
C ASN A 164 -48.22 6.95 15.95
N LEU A 165 -47.35 6.56 16.88
CA LEU A 165 -45.92 6.42 16.61
C LEU A 165 -45.65 5.38 15.50
N ILE A 166 -44.82 5.77 14.54
CA ILE A 166 -44.44 4.97 13.37
C ILE A 166 -43.02 4.42 13.55
N GLY A 167 -42.10 5.21 14.13
CA GLY A 167 -40.75 4.79 14.44
C GLY A 167 -40.35 5.11 15.88
N LEU A 168 -39.65 4.16 16.50
CA LEU A 168 -39.14 4.28 17.86
C LEU A 168 -37.69 3.81 17.89
N SER A 169 -36.78 4.69 18.32
CA SER A 169 -35.41 4.33 18.67
C SER A 169 -35.23 4.35 20.18
N LEU A 170 -34.72 3.25 20.71
CA LEU A 170 -34.34 3.00 22.10
C LEU A 170 -32.92 2.43 22.12
N TRP A 171 -32.09 2.75 21.14
CA TRP A 171 -30.74 2.24 20.98
C TRP A 171 -29.89 2.54 22.22
N GLY A 172 -29.06 1.60 22.68
CA GLY A 172 -28.04 1.86 23.71
C GLY A 172 -28.60 2.16 25.10
N ASN A 173 -29.81 1.68 25.42
CA ASN A 173 -30.43 1.85 26.73
C ASN A 173 -30.20 0.64 27.67
N LYS A 174 -30.85 0.63 28.83
CA LYS A 174 -30.69 -0.37 29.91
C LYS A 174 -31.84 -1.40 29.97
N LEU A 175 -32.54 -1.61 28.86
CA LEU A 175 -33.68 -2.54 28.81
C LEU A 175 -33.21 -4.00 28.99
N ASN A 176 -33.77 -4.71 29.96
CA ASN A 176 -33.39 -6.08 30.30
C ASN A 176 -34.53 -7.08 30.08
N SER A 177 -35.79 -6.62 30.06
CA SER A 177 -36.97 -7.48 30.08
C SER A 177 -37.60 -7.59 28.69
N GLU A 178 -37.50 -8.77 28.08
CA GLU A 178 -38.25 -9.10 26.86
C GLU A 178 -39.74 -8.81 27.02
N VAL A 179 -40.31 -9.18 28.18
CA VAL A 179 -41.74 -9.01 28.47
C VAL A 179 -42.13 -7.52 28.41
N THR A 180 -41.30 -6.64 28.96
CA THR A 180 -41.59 -5.20 28.98
C THR A 180 -41.57 -4.61 27.56
N VAL A 181 -40.57 -4.96 26.75
CA VAL A 181 -40.49 -4.54 25.36
C VAL A 181 -41.69 -5.04 24.57
N ARG A 182 -42.08 -6.31 24.76
CA ARG A 182 -43.24 -6.88 24.06
C ARG A 182 -44.56 -6.23 24.44
N GLN A 183 -44.79 -5.94 25.72
CA GLN A 183 -46.00 -5.25 26.19
C GLN A 183 -46.13 -3.84 25.60
N LEU A 184 -45.00 -3.12 25.48
CA LEU A 184 -44.96 -1.82 24.80
C LEU A 184 -45.38 -1.97 23.33
N LEU A 185 -44.78 -2.94 22.63
CA LEU A 185 -45.03 -3.18 21.20
C LEU A 185 -46.46 -3.65 20.90
N GLU A 186 -47.04 -4.48 21.77
CA GLU A 186 -48.45 -4.91 21.67
C GLU A 186 -49.43 -3.73 21.73
N SER A 187 -49.02 -2.61 22.34
CA SER A 187 -49.85 -1.41 22.51
C SER A 187 -49.60 -0.33 21.43
N LEU A 188 -48.51 -0.43 20.66
CA LEU A 188 -48.15 0.51 19.59
C LEU A 188 -48.49 -0.06 18.20
N HIS A 189 -49.78 -0.09 17.87
CA HIS A 189 -50.29 -0.77 16.67
C HIS A 189 -49.81 -0.17 15.33
N ASN A 190 -49.38 1.09 15.32
CA ASN A 190 -48.91 1.80 14.12
C ASN A 190 -47.39 1.71 13.90
N LEU A 191 -46.65 1.09 14.83
CA LEU A 191 -45.20 1.06 14.78
C LEU A 191 -44.70 0.18 13.62
N LYS A 192 -43.94 0.78 12.73
CA LYS A 192 -43.34 0.16 11.54
C LYS A 192 -41.83 -0.02 11.65
N ALA A 193 -41.15 0.82 12.44
CA ALA A 193 -39.71 0.72 12.68
C ALA A 193 -39.36 0.76 14.18
N LEU A 194 -38.42 -0.09 14.58
CA LEU A 194 -37.93 -0.19 15.95
C LEU A 194 -36.42 -0.37 15.97
N TRP A 195 -35.72 0.42 16.79
CA TRP A 195 -34.32 0.20 17.14
C TRP A 195 -34.19 -0.02 18.64
N ILE A 196 -33.67 -1.18 19.03
CA ILE A 196 -33.36 -1.52 20.42
C ILE A 196 -31.95 -2.12 20.55
N ASN A 197 -31.12 -1.94 19.52
CA ASN A 197 -29.72 -2.39 19.53
C ASN A 197 -29.00 -1.94 20.80
N GLU A 198 -27.99 -2.71 21.22
CA GLU A 198 -27.13 -2.38 22.36
C GLU A 198 -27.85 -2.27 23.72
N ASN A 199 -29.07 -2.82 23.82
CA ASN A 199 -29.73 -3.04 25.09
C ASN A 199 -29.38 -4.42 25.67
N PRO A 200 -29.26 -4.59 27.00
CA PRO A 200 -29.02 -5.89 27.63
C PRO A 200 -29.98 -7.01 27.19
N VAL A 201 -31.24 -6.69 26.90
CA VAL A 201 -32.25 -7.63 26.39
C VAL A 201 -31.85 -8.21 25.03
N THR A 202 -31.22 -7.43 24.15
CA THR A 202 -30.80 -7.88 22.82
C THR A 202 -29.61 -8.84 22.87
N VAL A 203 -28.66 -8.59 23.77
CA VAL A 203 -27.51 -9.48 24.00
C VAL A 203 -27.95 -10.83 24.58
N LYS A 204 -28.89 -10.83 25.53
CA LYS A 204 -29.42 -12.05 26.15
C LYS A 204 -30.34 -12.84 25.22
N GLY A 205 -31.11 -12.13 24.39
CA GLY A 205 -32.22 -12.68 23.64
C GLY A 205 -31.88 -13.17 22.22
N GLY A 206 -30.86 -12.60 21.58
CA GLY A 206 -30.40 -13.01 20.25
C GLY A 206 -31.52 -13.17 19.22
N ALA A 207 -31.48 -14.25 18.43
CA ALA A 207 -32.50 -14.55 17.41
C ALA A 207 -33.90 -14.84 18.01
N ALA A 208 -33.97 -15.46 19.19
CA ALA A 208 -35.24 -15.78 19.84
C ALA A 208 -36.02 -14.51 20.25
N LEU A 209 -35.31 -13.45 20.66
CA LEU A 209 -35.93 -12.15 20.91
C LEU A 209 -36.50 -11.51 19.64
N LYS A 210 -35.75 -11.55 18.53
CA LYS A 210 -36.24 -11.05 17.23
C LYS A 210 -37.54 -11.75 16.86
N GLU A 211 -37.62 -13.07 16.97
CA GLU A 211 -38.85 -13.82 16.70
C GLU A 211 -39.99 -13.42 17.65
N ALA A 212 -39.73 -13.29 18.95
CA ALA A 212 -40.74 -12.90 19.94
C ALA A 212 -41.27 -11.47 19.72
N ILE A 213 -40.40 -10.54 19.33
CA ILE A 213 -40.77 -9.17 18.95
C ILE A 213 -41.63 -9.17 17.70
N LEU A 214 -41.20 -9.90 16.65
CA LEU A 214 -41.98 -9.99 15.40
C LEU A 214 -43.33 -10.69 15.61
N LEU A 215 -43.45 -11.61 16.56
CA LEU A 215 -44.74 -12.19 16.94
C LEU A 215 -45.66 -11.17 17.64
N SER A 216 -45.09 -10.27 18.44
CA SER A 216 -45.84 -9.28 19.23
C SER A 216 -46.20 -8.04 18.42
N ALA A 217 -45.36 -7.65 17.45
CA ALA A 217 -45.59 -6.57 16.50
C ALA A 217 -45.54 -7.09 15.05
N PRO A 218 -46.61 -7.72 14.55
CA PRO A 218 -46.62 -8.29 13.20
C PRO A 218 -46.53 -7.25 12.08
N HIS A 219 -46.80 -5.97 12.39
CA HIS A 219 -46.76 -4.85 11.45
C HIS A 219 -45.37 -4.23 11.27
N LEU A 220 -44.38 -4.67 12.06
CA LEU A 220 -43.03 -4.14 12.03
C LEU A 220 -42.31 -4.57 10.74
N GLU A 221 -41.84 -3.58 9.97
CA GLU A 221 -41.14 -3.79 8.70
C GLU A 221 -39.64 -3.54 8.81
N LEU A 222 -39.22 -2.71 9.76
CA LEU A 222 -37.81 -2.44 10.09
C LEU A 222 -37.54 -2.75 11.56
N TYR A 223 -36.55 -3.59 11.81
CA TYR A 223 -36.06 -3.93 13.15
C TYR A 223 -34.54 -3.80 13.17
N ASN A 224 -34.02 -2.92 14.02
CA ASN A 224 -32.59 -2.72 14.23
C ASN A 224 -31.84 -2.46 12.91
N SER A 225 -32.35 -1.52 12.12
CA SER A 225 -31.86 -1.19 10.77
C SER A 225 -31.99 -2.29 9.71
N GLN A 226 -32.55 -3.47 10.03
CA GLN A 226 -32.76 -4.56 9.08
C GLN A 226 -34.22 -4.71 8.68
N LEU A 227 -34.46 -5.12 7.43
CA LEU A 227 -35.80 -5.47 6.97
C LEU A 227 -36.25 -6.78 7.62
N THR A 228 -37.51 -6.83 8.03
CA THR A 228 -38.14 -8.05 8.55
C THR A 228 -38.67 -8.88 7.38
N ASP A 229 -38.94 -10.17 7.57
CA ASP A 229 -39.51 -11.02 6.49
C ASP A 229 -40.89 -10.55 5.98
N ARG A 230 -41.49 -9.55 6.64
CA ARG A 230 -42.79 -8.95 6.32
C ARG A 230 -42.70 -7.51 5.83
N TYR A 231 -41.49 -7.02 5.47
CA TYR A 231 -41.36 -5.68 4.91
C TYR A 231 -42.29 -5.47 3.71
N GLY A 232 -42.85 -4.26 3.62
CA GLY A 232 -43.89 -3.83 2.69
C GLY A 232 -43.44 -2.63 1.85
N LYS A 233 -44.40 -1.94 1.24
CA LYS A 233 -44.10 -0.72 0.43
C LYS A 233 -43.56 0.40 1.31
N TRP A 234 -44.05 0.46 2.55
CA TRP A 234 -43.64 1.48 3.51
C TRP A 234 -42.12 1.44 3.79
N ALA A 235 -41.55 0.26 4.06
CA ALA A 235 -40.12 0.17 4.33
C ALA A 235 -39.25 0.52 3.12
N ILE A 236 -39.70 0.21 1.91
CA ILE A 236 -39.00 0.63 0.69
C ILE A 236 -39.08 2.14 0.49
N ALA A 237 -40.26 2.75 0.68
CA ALA A 237 -40.43 4.19 0.64
C ALA A 237 -39.55 4.90 1.69
N PHE A 238 -39.43 4.32 2.89
CA PHE A 238 -38.55 4.82 3.95
C PHE A 238 -37.08 4.76 3.52
N CYS A 239 -36.62 3.62 3.00
CA CYS A 239 -35.24 3.47 2.51
C CYS A 239 -34.94 4.33 1.28
N ALA A 240 -35.95 4.67 0.48
CA ALA A 240 -35.85 5.58 -0.65
C ALA A 240 -35.92 7.08 -0.24
N GLY A 241 -36.06 7.38 1.05
CA GLY A 241 -36.13 8.77 1.55
C GLY A 241 -37.42 9.50 1.20
N ILE A 242 -38.50 8.77 0.91
CA ILE A 242 -39.78 9.39 0.51
C ILE A 242 -40.44 10.06 1.72
N PRO A 243 -40.78 11.37 1.65
CA PRO A 243 -41.25 12.13 2.81
C PRO A 243 -42.47 11.55 3.52
N TRP A 244 -43.45 11.01 2.77
CA TRP A 244 -44.68 10.47 3.37
C TRP A 244 -44.42 9.25 4.26
N ALA A 245 -43.35 8.48 4.02
CA ALA A 245 -43.02 7.31 4.81
C ALA A 245 -42.60 7.65 6.25
N LYS A 246 -42.12 8.89 6.49
CA LYS A 246 -41.75 9.38 7.83
C LYS A 246 -42.93 9.88 8.65
N ILE A 247 -44.04 10.24 7.99
CA ILE A 247 -45.20 10.91 8.62
C ILE A 247 -46.51 10.12 8.50
N SER A 248 -46.50 8.97 7.82
CA SER A 248 -47.68 8.14 7.62
C SER A 248 -47.33 6.66 7.60
N SER A 249 -48.13 5.85 8.31
CA SER A 249 -48.07 4.38 8.27
C SER A 249 -48.88 3.79 7.11
N ILE A 250 -49.64 4.63 6.39
CA ILE A 250 -50.45 4.23 5.23
C ILE A 250 -49.56 4.11 4.01
N GLU A 251 -49.62 2.97 3.34
CA GLU A 251 -48.87 2.72 2.11
C GLU A 251 -49.33 3.65 0.97
N GLY A 252 -48.43 4.52 0.53
CA GLY A 252 -48.53 5.23 -0.74
C GLY A 252 -48.12 4.37 -1.93
N ASN A 253 -48.14 4.96 -3.14
CA ASN A 253 -47.51 4.35 -4.31
C ASN A 253 -45.99 4.57 -4.26
N LEU A 254 -45.24 3.73 -4.97
CA LEU A 254 -43.79 3.88 -5.13
C LEU A 254 -43.45 4.44 -6.53
N ASN A 255 -44.39 5.16 -7.14
CA ASN A 255 -44.24 5.72 -8.49
C ASN A 255 -43.16 6.82 -8.56
N ASP A 256 -42.81 7.43 -7.44
CA ASP A 256 -41.78 8.48 -7.39
C ASP A 256 -40.40 7.92 -6.98
N VAL A 257 -40.29 6.60 -6.82
CA VAL A 257 -39.04 5.94 -6.37
C VAL A 257 -38.15 5.62 -7.57
N GLU A 258 -37.13 6.46 -7.76
CA GLU A 258 -36.10 6.26 -8.80
C GLU A 258 -34.84 5.58 -8.24
N SER A 259 -34.54 5.78 -6.96
CA SER A 259 -33.36 5.26 -6.28
C SER A 259 -33.73 4.65 -4.94
N VAL A 260 -33.22 3.45 -4.65
CA VAL A 260 -33.42 2.79 -3.35
C VAL A 260 -32.08 2.29 -2.83
N ASP A 261 -31.73 2.71 -1.62
CA ASP A 261 -30.58 2.17 -0.90
C ASP A 261 -31.03 1.14 0.14
N LEU A 262 -30.69 -0.13 -0.13
CA LEU A 262 -30.94 -1.25 0.78
C LEU A 262 -29.64 -1.85 1.30
N SER A 263 -28.52 -1.12 1.31
CA SER A 263 -27.29 -1.69 1.83
C SER A 263 -27.42 -2.11 3.30
N ASP A 264 -26.83 -3.25 3.66
CA ASP A 264 -26.77 -3.78 5.03
C ASP A 264 -28.13 -3.99 5.72
N ARG A 265 -29.20 -4.15 4.95
CA ARG A 265 -30.56 -4.33 5.47
C ARG A 265 -30.90 -5.78 5.85
N GLY A 266 -29.94 -6.70 5.83
CA GLY A 266 -30.13 -8.09 6.22
C GLY A 266 -31.09 -8.86 5.31
N ILE A 267 -31.20 -8.47 4.04
CA ILE A 267 -32.15 -9.05 3.09
C ILE A 267 -31.71 -10.44 2.69
N ASP A 268 -32.54 -11.44 3.01
CA ASP A 268 -32.32 -12.81 2.58
C ASP A 268 -33.03 -13.14 1.25
N CYS A 269 -34.17 -12.47 0.99
CA CYS A 269 -34.94 -12.58 -0.26
C CYS A 269 -35.47 -11.22 -0.73
N LEU A 270 -35.39 -10.96 -2.04
CA LEU A 270 -36.10 -9.85 -2.67
C LEU A 270 -37.57 -10.26 -2.81
N ASN A 271 -38.46 -9.58 -2.07
CA ASN A 271 -39.88 -9.93 -2.04
C ASN A 271 -40.50 -9.61 -3.40
N PRO A 272 -40.96 -10.61 -4.18
CA PRO A 272 -41.46 -10.39 -5.54
C PRO A 272 -42.76 -9.58 -5.57
N LYS A 273 -43.48 -9.48 -4.44
CA LYS A 273 -44.67 -8.61 -4.31
C LYS A 273 -44.32 -7.13 -4.31
N ILE A 274 -43.07 -6.76 -4.05
CA ILE A 274 -42.61 -5.38 -3.93
C ILE A 274 -41.57 -5.09 -5.01
N PHE A 275 -40.58 -5.97 -5.16
CA PHE A 275 -39.55 -5.88 -6.19
C PHE A 275 -40.08 -6.40 -7.53
N ASN A 276 -40.92 -5.59 -8.16
CA ASN A 276 -41.35 -5.79 -9.53
C ASN A 276 -41.66 -4.45 -10.23
N PRO A 277 -41.68 -4.41 -11.58
CA PRO A 277 -41.88 -3.17 -12.33
C PRO A 277 -43.29 -2.57 -12.24
N ILE A 278 -44.26 -3.29 -11.67
CA ILE A 278 -45.61 -2.77 -11.46
C ILE A 278 -45.62 -1.90 -10.21
N GLU A 279 -44.92 -2.34 -9.17
CA GLU A 279 -44.88 -1.65 -7.88
C GLU A 279 -43.84 -0.54 -7.83
N ILE A 280 -42.66 -0.72 -8.44
CA ILE A 280 -41.60 0.30 -8.50
C ILE A 280 -41.21 0.56 -9.96
N PRO A 281 -42.09 1.19 -10.76
CA PRO A 281 -41.94 1.27 -12.22
C PRO A 281 -40.74 2.09 -12.70
N PHE A 282 -40.25 3.03 -11.90
CA PHE A 282 -39.19 3.97 -12.27
C PHE A 282 -37.84 3.69 -11.59
N LEU A 283 -37.69 2.53 -10.94
CA LEU A 283 -36.44 2.15 -10.29
C LEU A 283 -35.29 2.15 -11.32
N SER A 284 -34.33 3.04 -11.10
CA SER A 284 -33.15 3.24 -11.95
C SER A 284 -31.83 2.99 -11.22
N VAL A 285 -31.81 3.20 -9.90
CA VAL A 285 -30.65 2.98 -9.02
C VAL A 285 -31.06 2.07 -7.87
N LEU A 286 -30.29 0.99 -7.66
CA LEU A 286 -30.51 0.05 -6.56
C LEU A 286 -29.20 -0.32 -5.89
N ASN A 287 -29.13 -0.16 -4.57
CA ASN A 287 -28.00 -0.63 -3.77
C ASN A 287 -28.41 -1.83 -2.91
N LEU A 288 -27.74 -2.96 -3.12
CA LEU A 288 -27.90 -4.23 -2.40
C LEU A 288 -26.63 -4.65 -1.66
N LYS A 289 -25.61 -3.79 -1.54
CA LYS A 289 -24.36 -4.11 -0.82
C LYS A 289 -24.63 -4.60 0.61
N GLY A 290 -23.81 -5.52 1.10
CA GLY A 290 -23.91 -6.05 2.46
C GLY A 290 -25.07 -7.00 2.74
N ASN A 291 -25.96 -7.26 1.77
CA ASN A 291 -27.06 -8.21 1.97
C ASN A 291 -26.64 -9.67 1.68
N PRO A 292 -27.06 -10.64 2.51
CA PRO A 292 -26.69 -12.05 2.35
C PRO A 292 -27.38 -12.73 1.16
N LEU A 293 -28.66 -12.43 0.91
CA LEU A 293 -29.46 -13.01 -0.19
C LEU A 293 -29.42 -14.56 -0.27
N ASN A 294 -29.27 -15.27 0.85
CA ASN A 294 -29.10 -16.72 0.89
C ASN A 294 -30.43 -17.48 0.70
N GLY A 295 -31.56 -16.83 0.95
CA GLY A 295 -32.90 -17.42 0.86
C GLY A 295 -33.42 -17.61 -0.57
N GLN A 296 -32.68 -17.16 -1.59
CA GLN A 296 -33.03 -17.27 -3.00
C GLN A 296 -31.80 -17.60 -3.85
N THR A 297 -31.98 -18.28 -4.98
CA THR A 297 -30.84 -18.61 -5.85
C THR A 297 -30.37 -17.37 -6.62
N LYS A 298 -29.06 -17.32 -6.95
CA LYS A 298 -28.48 -16.28 -7.83
C LYS A 298 -29.34 -16.02 -9.07
N SER A 299 -29.86 -17.08 -9.71
CA SER A 299 -30.73 -16.96 -10.89
C SER A 299 -32.03 -16.21 -10.60
N ASN A 300 -32.66 -16.42 -9.45
CA ASN A 300 -33.89 -15.71 -9.09
C ASN A 300 -33.65 -14.22 -8.82
N VAL A 301 -32.54 -13.87 -8.17
CA VAL A 301 -32.15 -12.47 -7.97
C VAL A 301 -31.94 -11.80 -9.32
N LEU A 302 -31.20 -12.44 -10.22
CA LEU A 302 -30.93 -11.92 -11.56
C LEU A 302 -32.21 -11.76 -12.40
N GLU A 303 -33.15 -12.72 -12.34
CA GLU A 303 -34.45 -12.59 -13.01
C GLU A 303 -35.24 -11.38 -12.50
N THR A 304 -35.23 -11.16 -11.18
CA THR A 304 -35.87 -10.01 -10.55
C THR A 304 -35.24 -8.70 -11.04
N LEU A 305 -33.91 -8.59 -11.02
CA LEU A 305 -33.18 -7.41 -11.48
C LEU A 305 -33.40 -7.15 -12.98
N LYS A 306 -33.38 -8.20 -13.81
CA LYS A 306 -33.66 -8.11 -15.26
C LYS A 306 -35.08 -7.66 -15.59
N SER A 307 -36.02 -7.83 -14.66
CA SER A 307 -37.41 -7.42 -14.88
C SER A 307 -37.58 -5.91 -14.90
N PHE A 308 -36.68 -5.14 -14.26
CA PHE A 308 -36.74 -3.68 -14.20
C PHE A 308 -36.19 -3.04 -15.48
N PRO A 309 -37.04 -2.40 -16.31
CA PRO A 309 -36.61 -1.89 -17.62
C PRO A 309 -35.72 -0.63 -17.50
N ASN A 310 -35.82 0.10 -16.39
CA ASN A 310 -35.12 1.37 -16.18
C ASN A 310 -33.88 1.22 -15.28
N LEU A 311 -33.57 0.02 -14.79
CA LEU A 311 -32.45 -0.20 -13.88
C LEU A 311 -31.13 0.05 -14.62
N GLN A 312 -30.47 1.15 -14.30
CA GLN A 312 -29.24 1.61 -14.94
C GLN A 312 -28.03 1.52 -14.02
N SER A 313 -28.23 1.64 -12.70
CA SER A 313 -27.16 1.57 -11.70
C SER A 313 -27.47 0.50 -10.66
N LEU A 314 -26.49 -0.37 -10.41
CA LEU A 314 -26.59 -1.42 -9.41
C LEU A 314 -25.35 -1.41 -8.50
N GLU A 315 -25.56 -1.45 -7.19
CA GLU A 315 -24.50 -1.68 -6.21
C GLU A 315 -24.68 -3.01 -5.50
N VAL A 316 -23.63 -3.82 -5.44
CA VAL A 316 -23.63 -5.20 -4.93
C VAL A 316 -22.30 -5.52 -4.25
N THR A 317 -22.32 -6.45 -3.29
CA THR A 317 -21.08 -6.95 -2.66
C THR A 317 -20.29 -7.80 -3.66
N ILE A 318 -18.99 -7.54 -3.79
CA ILE A 318 -18.10 -8.36 -4.62
C ILE A 318 -16.83 -8.72 -3.83
N PRO A 319 -16.53 -10.02 -3.67
CA PRO A 319 -17.37 -11.17 -4.04
C PRO A 319 -18.64 -11.23 -3.17
N GLY A 320 -19.75 -11.67 -3.75
CA GLY A 320 -21.01 -11.75 -3.05
C GLY A 320 -22.04 -12.63 -3.75
N PRO A 321 -23.32 -12.57 -3.33
CA PRO A 321 -24.37 -13.50 -3.76
C PRO A 321 -24.65 -13.47 -5.27
N LEU A 322 -24.34 -12.36 -5.93
CA LEU A 322 -24.55 -12.17 -7.36
C LEU A 322 -23.34 -12.54 -8.22
N GLY A 323 -22.14 -12.64 -7.65
CA GLY A 323 -20.93 -12.97 -8.40
C GLY A 323 -19.66 -12.67 -7.65
N THR A 324 -18.57 -13.21 -8.17
CA THR A 324 -17.22 -13.07 -7.60
C THR A 324 -16.46 -11.88 -8.18
N THR A 325 -16.91 -11.34 -9.31
CA THR A 325 -16.27 -10.26 -10.06
C THR A 325 -17.30 -9.31 -10.67
N LEU A 326 -16.91 -8.06 -10.96
CA LEU A 326 -17.78 -7.12 -11.68
C LEU A 326 -18.11 -7.61 -13.10
N ILE A 327 -17.16 -8.25 -13.78
CA ILE A 327 -17.34 -8.77 -15.15
C ILE A 327 -18.44 -9.82 -15.17
N GLU A 328 -18.39 -10.80 -14.26
CA GLU A 328 -19.40 -11.85 -14.18
C GLU A 328 -20.81 -11.27 -14.03
N ILE A 329 -20.96 -10.19 -13.25
CA ILE A 329 -22.25 -9.53 -13.02
C ILE A 329 -22.65 -8.67 -14.22
N ALA A 330 -21.71 -7.93 -14.82
CA ALA A 330 -21.93 -7.13 -16.01
C ALA A 330 -22.36 -7.97 -17.23
N GLU A 331 -21.76 -9.15 -17.42
CA GLU A 331 -22.16 -10.12 -18.44
C GLU A 331 -23.59 -10.61 -18.23
N LEU A 332 -24.00 -10.79 -16.97
CA LEU A 332 -25.33 -11.28 -16.62
C LEU A 332 -26.40 -10.18 -16.67
N LEU A 333 -26.03 -8.90 -16.56
CA LEU A 333 -26.93 -7.74 -16.55
C LEU A 333 -26.46 -6.65 -17.54
N PRO A 334 -26.55 -6.91 -18.86
CA PRO A 334 -25.91 -6.06 -19.90
C PRO A 334 -26.54 -4.68 -20.09
N ASN A 335 -27.71 -4.42 -19.49
CA ASN A 335 -28.41 -3.14 -19.60
C ASN A 335 -27.96 -2.12 -18.54
N LEU A 336 -27.11 -2.53 -17.59
CA LEU A 336 -26.56 -1.61 -16.59
C LEU A 336 -25.58 -0.64 -17.27
N LEU A 337 -25.69 0.64 -16.92
CA LEU A 337 -24.71 1.66 -17.26
C LEU A 337 -23.60 1.73 -16.20
N MET A 338 -23.98 1.57 -14.93
CA MET A 338 -23.09 1.65 -13.78
C MET A 338 -23.23 0.40 -12.91
N LEU A 339 -22.09 -0.15 -12.47
CA LEU A 339 -22.03 -1.27 -11.53
C LEU A 339 -20.97 -0.96 -10.47
N ASN A 340 -21.36 -0.88 -9.19
CA ASN A 340 -20.51 -0.42 -8.08
C ASN A 340 -19.79 0.91 -8.36
N GLY A 341 -20.46 1.85 -9.04
CA GLY A 341 -19.88 3.14 -9.38
C GLY A 341 -18.89 3.14 -10.56
N VAL A 342 -18.70 2.00 -11.22
CA VAL A 342 -17.87 1.87 -12.44
C VAL A 342 -18.76 1.72 -13.67
N ASP A 343 -18.35 2.30 -14.79
CA ASP A 343 -19.00 2.13 -16.10
C ASP A 343 -18.96 0.65 -16.52
N ALA A 344 -20.14 0.05 -16.72
CA ALA A 344 -20.26 -1.37 -17.03
C ALA A 344 -19.62 -1.75 -18.37
N ALA A 345 -19.59 -0.84 -19.35
CA ALA A 345 -18.91 -1.08 -20.63
C ALA A 345 -17.38 -1.13 -20.43
N LYS A 346 -16.84 -0.28 -19.55
CA LYS A 346 -15.40 -0.31 -19.21
C LYS A 346 -15.00 -1.58 -18.47
N VAL A 347 -15.84 -2.07 -17.55
CA VAL A 347 -15.64 -3.35 -16.86
C VAL A 347 -15.50 -4.49 -17.87
N MET A 348 -16.37 -4.52 -18.89
CA MET A 348 -16.37 -5.54 -19.95
C MET A 348 -15.14 -5.44 -20.87
N GLU A 349 -14.63 -4.24 -21.12
CA GLU A 349 -13.46 -4.01 -21.98
C GLU A 349 -12.11 -4.27 -21.29
N HIS A 350 -11.98 -3.95 -19.98
CA HIS A 350 -10.68 -3.89 -19.30
C HIS A 350 -10.38 -5.08 -18.36
N GLY A 351 -11.34 -5.99 -18.14
CA GLY A 351 -11.06 -7.22 -17.38
C GLY A 351 -10.72 -6.99 -15.90
N GLU A 352 -11.02 -5.81 -15.35
CA GLU A 352 -10.67 -5.45 -13.98
C GLU A 352 -11.66 -6.08 -12.99
N ASN A 353 -11.13 -6.96 -12.13
CA ASN A 353 -11.87 -7.63 -11.06
C ASN A 353 -11.78 -6.78 -9.79
N PHE A 354 -12.72 -5.86 -9.64
CA PHE A 354 -12.83 -4.99 -8.47
C PHE A 354 -13.36 -5.77 -7.26
N ILE A 355 -12.69 -5.67 -6.13
CA ILE A 355 -13.23 -6.05 -4.82
C ILE A 355 -13.71 -4.76 -4.17
N VAL A 356 -15.03 -4.50 -4.23
CA VAL A 356 -15.66 -3.37 -3.52
C VAL A 356 -16.90 -3.90 -2.81
N GLY A 357 -16.94 -3.72 -1.50
CA GLY A 357 -17.98 -4.16 -0.57
C GLY A 357 -17.47 -4.03 0.86
N ASN A 358 -18.35 -4.16 1.87
CA ASN A 358 -18.01 -4.06 3.30
C ASN A 358 -16.97 -5.10 3.72
N LEU A 359 -15.70 -4.82 3.43
CA LEU A 359 -14.59 -5.67 3.80
C LEU A 359 -14.42 -5.56 5.31
N GLU A 360 -14.25 -6.71 5.95
CA GLU A 360 -13.95 -6.75 7.37
C GLU A 360 -12.62 -6.02 7.64
N GLN A 361 -12.63 -5.09 8.58
CA GLN A 361 -11.44 -4.37 9.00
C GLN A 361 -10.39 -5.36 9.51
N ARG A 362 -9.16 -5.22 8.99
CA ARG A 362 -8.00 -5.96 9.49
C ARG A 362 -7.49 -5.28 10.74
N PHE A 363 -7.52 -6.00 11.86
CA PHE A 363 -6.85 -5.61 13.08
C PHE A 363 -5.51 -6.32 13.22
N PRO A 364 -4.48 -5.67 13.81
CA PRO A 364 -3.22 -6.32 14.11
C PRO A 364 -3.44 -7.46 15.13
N GLU A 365 -2.87 -8.62 14.85
CA GLU A 365 -2.80 -9.73 15.79
C GLU A 365 -1.59 -9.54 16.71
N PHE A 366 -1.79 -9.72 18.03
CA PHE A 366 -0.73 -9.58 19.03
C PHE A 366 -0.51 -10.90 19.77
N SER A 367 0.75 -11.23 20.02
CA SER A 367 1.12 -12.30 20.94
C SER A 367 0.99 -11.82 22.39
N PRO A 368 0.61 -12.68 23.36
CA PRO A 368 0.60 -12.31 24.78
C PRO A 368 1.95 -11.79 25.30
N ASN A 369 3.05 -12.20 24.67
CA ASN A 369 4.41 -11.79 25.05
C ASN A 369 4.90 -10.53 24.31
N ASP A 370 4.12 -9.99 23.37
CA ASP A 370 4.52 -8.77 22.65
C ASP A 370 4.53 -7.57 23.61
N SER A 371 5.66 -6.86 23.65
CA SER A 371 5.78 -5.61 24.39
C SER A 371 4.86 -4.53 23.81
N THR A 372 4.52 -3.51 24.61
CA THR A 372 3.72 -2.36 24.12
C THR A 372 4.35 -1.70 22.90
N GLU A 373 5.69 -1.61 22.87
CA GLU A 373 6.47 -1.13 21.73
C GLU A 373 6.17 -1.95 20.46
N GLU A 374 6.28 -3.28 20.53
CA GLU A 374 6.04 -4.15 19.38
C GLU A 374 4.59 -4.08 18.90
N ARG A 375 3.64 -3.99 19.84
CA ARG A 375 2.22 -3.83 19.48
C ARG A 375 1.98 -2.52 18.74
N ILE A 376 2.59 -1.41 19.17
CA ILE A 376 2.51 -0.11 18.48
C ILE A 376 3.16 -0.16 17.10
N LEU A 377 4.37 -0.71 16.98
CA LEU A 377 5.08 -0.85 15.69
C LEU A 377 4.32 -1.74 14.69
N HIS A 378 3.49 -2.67 15.18
CA HIS A 378 2.63 -3.49 14.35
C HIS A 378 1.35 -2.74 13.95
N ALA A 379 0.70 -2.08 14.90
CA ALA A 379 -0.56 -1.37 14.67
C ALA A 379 -0.41 -0.07 13.87
N MET A 380 0.74 0.60 13.93
CA MET A 380 0.96 1.90 13.28
C MET A 380 0.66 1.89 11.77
N TRP A 381 0.82 0.74 11.10
CA TRP A 381 0.56 0.58 9.66
C TRP A 381 -0.89 0.85 9.26
N ALA A 382 -1.84 0.78 10.18
CA ALA A 382 -3.23 1.17 9.93
C ALA A 382 -3.44 2.70 9.90
N TYR A 383 -2.52 3.47 10.50
CA TYR A 383 -2.68 4.91 10.75
C TYR A 383 -1.66 5.78 10.00
N MET A 384 -0.52 5.20 9.64
CA MET A 384 0.57 5.94 9.02
C MET A 384 0.18 6.57 7.68
N MET A 385 0.78 7.71 7.41
CA MET A 385 0.79 8.41 6.14
C MET A 385 2.25 8.75 5.80
N THR A 386 2.54 9.22 4.59
CA THR A 386 3.90 9.57 4.19
C THR A 386 3.96 10.80 3.30
N TYR A 387 5.10 11.50 3.35
CA TYR A 387 5.51 12.49 2.38
C TYR A 387 7.03 12.42 2.19
N ARG A 388 7.53 13.05 1.12
CA ARG A 388 8.96 13.26 0.87
C ARG A 388 9.23 14.76 0.83
N LEU A 389 10.36 15.16 1.40
CA LEU A 389 10.88 16.51 1.24
C LEU A 389 11.86 16.47 0.07
N CYS A 390 11.62 17.30 -0.95
CA CYS A 390 12.56 17.46 -2.04
C CYS A 390 13.55 18.56 -1.65
N ASP A 391 14.79 18.19 -1.37
CA ASP A 391 15.93 19.12 -1.31
C ASP A 391 16.64 19.07 -2.68
N GLU A 392 16.81 20.23 -3.32
CA GLU A 392 17.47 20.34 -4.64
C GLU A 392 18.89 19.76 -4.65
N GLU A 393 19.54 19.67 -3.48
CA GLU A 393 20.90 19.12 -3.33
C GLU A 393 20.93 17.61 -2.98
N LYS A 394 19.81 17.01 -2.57
CA LYS A 394 19.74 15.60 -2.11
C LYS A 394 18.58 14.86 -2.76
N LEU A 395 18.84 14.30 -3.94
CA LEU A 395 17.90 13.42 -4.66
C LEU A 395 17.56 12.11 -3.90
N ASP A 396 18.33 11.76 -2.87
CA ASP A 396 18.24 10.50 -2.10
C ASP A 396 17.62 10.66 -0.70
N GLU A 397 16.58 11.48 -0.55
CA GLU A 397 15.90 11.59 0.76
C GLU A 397 15.00 10.38 1.05
N THR A 398 15.20 9.76 2.22
CA THR A 398 14.29 8.72 2.71
C THR A 398 12.91 9.33 3.00
N PRO A 399 11.82 8.58 2.78
CA PRO A 399 10.47 9.05 3.08
C PRO A 399 10.31 9.35 4.57
N ILE A 400 9.51 10.38 4.88
CA ILE A 400 9.04 10.65 6.24
C ILE A 400 7.67 9.99 6.38
N TRP A 401 7.53 9.20 7.44
CA TRP A 401 6.27 8.64 7.86
C TRP A 401 5.72 9.46 9.01
N TYR A 402 4.40 9.57 9.08
CA TYR A 402 3.76 10.28 10.16
C TYR A 402 2.42 9.66 10.55
N ILE A 403 2.02 9.91 11.78
CA ILE A 403 0.72 9.58 12.35
C ILE A 403 0.06 10.89 12.74
N MET A 404 -1.16 11.11 12.24
CA MET A 404 -1.96 12.29 12.61
C MET A 404 -2.32 12.22 14.10
N ASP A 405 -2.74 13.34 14.67
CA ASP A 405 -3.30 13.38 16.03
C ASP A 405 -4.54 12.47 16.21
N GLU A 406 -5.10 12.49 17.42
CA GLU A 406 -6.26 11.71 17.83
C GLU A 406 -7.44 11.86 16.84
N LEU A 407 -7.65 13.08 16.33
CA LEU A 407 -8.77 13.40 15.46
C LEU A 407 -8.53 12.89 14.04
N GLY A 408 -7.37 13.19 13.47
CA GLY A 408 -7.01 12.71 12.13
C GLY A 408 -6.93 11.19 12.07
N SER A 409 -6.43 10.55 13.12
CA SER A 409 -6.33 9.09 13.21
C SER A 409 -7.67 8.38 13.39
N ALA A 410 -8.73 9.09 13.80
CA ALA A 410 -10.09 8.56 13.90
C ALA A 410 -10.86 8.58 12.57
N LEU A 411 -10.33 9.22 11.52
CA LEU A 411 -10.93 9.20 10.18
C LEU A 411 -10.78 7.82 9.53
N ARG A 412 -11.90 7.10 9.42
CA ARG A 412 -11.95 5.77 8.79
C ARG A 412 -12.09 5.86 7.28
N HIS A 413 -11.87 4.71 6.64
CA HIS A 413 -11.97 4.56 5.20
C HIS A 413 -13.44 4.58 4.73
N SER A 414 -13.69 5.20 3.59
CA SER A 414 -14.88 4.98 2.77
C SER A 414 -14.50 5.17 1.31
N ASP A 415 -15.03 4.32 0.42
CA ASP A 415 -14.96 4.53 -1.03
C ASP A 415 -15.84 5.70 -1.50
N ASN A 416 -16.76 6.15 -0.65
CA ASN A 416 -17.65 7.28 -0.91
C ASN A 416 -17.52 8.37 0.18
N PRO A 417 -16.31 8.89 0.43
CA PRO A 417 -16.03 9.71 1.60
C PRO A 417 -16.79 11.04 1.59
N ASN A 418 -17.08 11.57 2.79
CA ASN A 418 -17.63 12.91 2.99
C ASN A 418 -16.55 13.94 3.39
N PHE A 419 -15.34 13.50 3.75
CA PHE A 419 -14.19 14.36 4.01
C PHE A 419 -12.99 14.05 3.12
N ARG A 420 -12.12 15.05 2.94
CA ARG A 420 -10.80 14.88 2.33
C ARG A 420 -9.73 15.32 3.31
N VAL A 421 -8.62 14.58 3.33
CA VAL A 421 -7.42 14.93 4.08
C VAL A 421 -6.21 14.97 3.16
N SER A 422 -5.30 15.91 3.39
CA SER A 422 -4.06 16.01 2.62
C SER A 422 -2.92 16.59 3.45
N PRO A 423 -1.68 16.05 3.36
CA PRO A 423 -0.53 16.69 3.97
C PRO A 423 -0.30 18.08 3.38
N PHE A 424 0.10 19.02 4.23
CA PHE A 424 0.40 20.38 3.82
C PHE A 424 1.59 20.92 4.60
N MET A 425 2.53 21.52 3.88
CA MET A 425 3.72 22.13 4.45
C MET A 425 3.53 23.65 4.49
N TYR A 426 3.43 24.21 5.68
CA TYR A 426 3.31 25.64 5.89
C TYR A 426 4.68 26.27 6.14
N MET A 427 5.06 27.24 5.31
CA MET A 427 6.31 27.99 5.37
C MET A 427 6.00 29.42 5.83
N PRO A 428 5.98 29.71 7.14
CA PRO A 428 5.57 31.00 7.69
C PRO A 428 6.44 32.18 7.24
N ASP A 429 7.68 31.97 6.81
CA ASP A 429 8.51 33.01 6.19
C ASP A 429 8.77 32.80 4.69
N GLY A 430 8.16 31.78 4.09
CA GLY A 430 8.32 31.40 2.69
C GLY A 430 9.53 30.50 2.42
N SER A 431 10.30 30.09 3.43
CA SER A 431 11.44 29.18 3.27
C SER A 431 11.16 27.76 3.81
N LEU A 432 11.85 26.77 3.24
CA LEU A 432 11.82 25.39 3.72
C LEU A 432 12.35 25.25 5.16
N GLN A 433 13.24 26.14 5.61
CA GLN A 433 13.78 26.08 6.98
C GLN A 433 12.73 26.42 8.04
N SER A 434 11.70 27.19 7.70
CA SER A 434 10.60 27.51 8.61
C SER A 434 9.42 26.54 8.50
N ALA A 435 9.52 25.53 7.62
CA ALA A 435 8.44 24.63 7.29
C ALA A 435 7.89 23.88 8.51
N ILE A 436 6.57 23.86 8.62
CA ILE A 436 5.82 23.09 9.61
C ILE A 436 4.84 22.19 8.85
N SER A 437 4.81 20.90 9.19
CA SER A 437 3.93 19.92 8.55
C SER A 437 2.61 19.81 9.28
N TYR A 438 1.52 19.88 8.53
CA TYR A 438 0.15 19.63 9.00
C TYR A 438 -0.54 18.63 8.07
N SER A 439 -1.67 18.09 8.53
CA SER A 439 -2.68 17.53 7.65
C SER A 439 -3.87 18.48 7.61
N LEU A 440 -4.39 18.78 6.42
CA LEU A 440 -5.58 19.61 6.24
C LEU A 440 -6.79 18.71 6.05
N LEU A 441 -7.88 18.98 6.76
CA LEU A 441 -9.14 18.25 6.69
C LEU A 441 -10.28 19.19 6.28
N TRP A 442 -11.12 18.80 5.31
CA TRP A 442 -12.31 19.57 4.93
C TRP A 442 -13.44 18.69 4.38
N PRO A 443 -14.71 19.10 4.53
CA PRO A 443 -15.85 18.37 3.99
C PRO A 443 -15.92 18.52 2.47
N VAL A 444 -16.09 17.39 1.78
CA VAL A 444 -16.32 17.33 0.32
C VAL A 444 -17.78 17.03 -0.04
N LYS A 445 -18.59 16.70 0.97
CA LYS A 445 -20.04 16.58 0.95
C LYS A 445 -20.61 17.25 2.19
N ASP A 446 -21.92 17.41 2.24
CA ASP A 446 -22.60 17.80 3.46
C ASP A 446 -22.49 16.64 4.48
N ALA A 447 -22.29 16.97 5.75
CA ALA A 447 -22.25 16.02 6.86
C ALA A 447 -23.10 16.59 7.99
N ASP A 448 -24.14 15.87 8.39
CA ASP A 448 -25.04 16.26 9.47
C ASP A 448 -24.46 15.88 10.84
N LYS A 449 -25.01 16.46 11.91
CA LYS A 449 -24.62 16.08 13.26
C LYS A 449 -24.87 14.59 13.48
N GLY A 450 -23.88 13.88 13.99
CA GLY A 450 -23.89 12.43 14.21
C GLY A 450 -23.36 11.63 13.04
N ASP A 451 -23.18 12.23 11.86
CA ASP A 451 -22.62 11.52 10.70
C ASP A 451 -21.16 11.15 10.94
N GLU A 452 -20.79 9.95 10.49
CA GLU A 452 -19.39 9.55 10.49
C GLU A 452 -18.59 10.32 9.43
N CYS A 453 -17.48 10.91 9.87
CA CYS A 453 -16.51 11.58 9.04
C CYS A 453 -15.52 10.53 8.49
N THR A 454 -15.56 10.32 7.18
CA THR A 454 -14.76 9.30 6.49
C THR A 454 -13.91 9.91 5.37
N ARG A 455 -12.82 9.22 5.04
CA ARG A 455 -11.88 9.59 3.97
C ARG A 455 -11.59 8.40 3.07
N ASP A 456 -11.16 8.65 1.84
CA ASP A 456 -10.58 7.60 1.01
C ASP A 456 -9.08 7.46 1.36
N PHE A 457 -8.67 6.27 1.81
CA PHE A 457 -7.26 5.95 2.13
C PHE A 457 -6.40 5.84 0.87
N LEU A 458 -7.03 5.54 -0.26
CA LEU A 458 -6.40 5.33 -1.56
C LEU A 458 -6.92 6.36 -2.57
N PHE A 459 -7.18 7.59 -2.11
CA PHE A 459 -7.66 8.68 -2.97
C PHE A 459 -6.77 8.83 -4.21
N GLY A 460 -7.37 8.76 -5.40
CA GLY A 460 -6.65 8.86 -6.68
C GLY A 460 -5.98 7.57 -7.16
N PHE A 461 -6.20 6.44 -6.48
CA PHE A 461 -5.80 5.11 -6.92
C PHE A 461 -7.01 4.31 -7.38
N GLY A 462 -7.05 4.01 -8.69
CA GLY A 462 -7.96 3.04 -9.28
C GLY A 462 -7.33 1.64 -9.37
N GLU A 463 -8.02 0.71 -10.04
CA GLU A 463 -7.49 -0.65 -10.26
C GLU A 463 -6.32 -0.69 -11.25
N ASP A 464 -6.17 0.32 -12.11
CA ASP A 464 -4.96 0.56 -12.90
C ASP A 464 -3.69 0.64 -12.03
N LYS A 465 -3.85 0.99 -10.74
CA LYS A 465 -2.81 1.03 -9.72
C LYS A 465 -3.03 -0.02 -8.61
N GLN A 466 -3.80 -1.06 -8.90
CA GLN A 466 -4.09 -2.20 -8.03
C GLN A 466 -4.78 -1.82 -6.70
N ARG A 467 -5.80 -0.95 -6.73
CA ARG A 467 -6.55 -0.49 -5.55
C ARG A 467 -7.01 -1.66 -4.65
N SER A 468 -7.62 -2.69 -5.20
CA SER A 468 -8.10 -3.86 -4.44
C SER A 468 -6.97 -4.57 -3.68
N ALA A 469 -5.78 -4.69 -4.28
CA ALA A 469 -4.61 -5.26 -3.63
C ALA A 469 -4.08 -4.35 -2.51
N ARG A 470 -4.11 -3.03 -2.72
CA ARG A 470 -3.68 -2.05 -1.72
C ARG A 470 -4.61 -2.01 -0.50
N LEU A 471 -5.93 -2.20 -0.70
CA LEU A 471 -6.91 -2.29 0.40
C LEU A 471 -6.63 -3.45 1.37
N THR A 472 -5.93 -4.51 0.93
CA THR A 472 -5.53 -5.63 1.79
C THR A 472 -4.68 -5.20 3.01
N ALA A 473 -4.04 -4.02 2.96
CA ALA A 473 -3.32 -3.48 4.11
C ALA A 473 -4.24 -3.16 5.29
N TRP A 474 -5.47 -2.71 5.04
CA TRP A 474 -6.44 -2.33 6.08
C TRP A 474 -7.59 -3.31 6.22
N PHE A 475 -7.82 -4.15 5.22
CA PHE A 475 -9.01 -4.99 5.16
C PHE A 475 -8.68 -6.46 4.89
N HIS A 476 -9.55 -7.34 5.35
CA HIS A 476 -9.56 -8.73 4.95
C HIS A 476 -10.16 -8.84 3.55
N THR A 477 -9.29 -8.92 2.56
CA THR A 477 -9.67 -9.16 1.17
C THR A 477 -9.75 -10.67 0.86
N PRO A 478 -10.58 -11.10 -0.10
CA PRO A 478 -10.76 -12.51 -0.46
C PRO A 478 -9.45 -13.22 -0.82
N MET A 479 -9.01 -14.18 0.01
CA MET A 479 -7.72 -14.85 -0.19
C MET A 479 -7.69 -15.68 -1.50
N ASP A 480 -8.77 -16.40 -1.80
CA ASP A 480 -8.88 -17.28 -2.98
C ASP A 480 -8.68 -16.52 -4.31
N TYR A 481 -9.10 -15.25 -4.36
CA TYR A 481 -8.89 -14.38 -5.52
C TYR A 481 -7.40 -14.18 -5.80
N PHE A 482 -6.63 -13.79 -4.78
CA PHE A 482 -5.19 -13.58 -4.93
C PHE A 482 -4.43 -14.90 -5.12
N GLU A 483 -4.82 -15.97 -4.43
CA GLU A 483 -4.24 -17.30 -4.64
C GLU A 483 -4.35 -17.73 -6.11
N LYS A 484 -5.50 -17.49 -6.75
CA LYS A 484 -5.71 -17.80 -8.17
C LYS A 484 -4.75 -17.04 -9.07
N ILE A 485 -4.64 -15.71 -8.89
CA ILE A 485 -3.73 -14.85 -9.66
C ILE A 485 -2.28 -15.32 -9.50
N TYR A 486 -1.86 -15.64 -8.28
CA TYR A 486 -0.54 -16.19 -8.00
C TYR A 486 -0.32 -17.51 -8.75
N ARG A 487 -1.25 -18.46 -8.67
CA ARG A 487 -1.13 -19.76 -9.35
C ARG A 487 -1.05 -19.62 -10.88
N GLU A 488 -1.81 -18.68 -11.45
CA GLU A 488 -1.74 -18.36 -12.89
C GLU A 488 -0.40 -17.74 -13.27
N SER A 489 0.10 -16.78 -12.47
CA SER A 489 1.43 -16.19 -12.67
C SER A 489 2.52 -17.26 -12.60
N ARG A 490 2.47 -18.13 -11.59
CA ARG A 490 3.42 -19.23 -11.40
C ARG A 490 3.42 -20.20 -12.58
N ARG A 491 2.23 -20.56 -13.07
CA ARG A 491 2.09 -21.43 -14.25
C ARG A 491 2.67 -20.79 -15.52
N ARG A 492 2.54 -19.46 -15.69
CA ARG A 492 3.16 -18.75 -16.82
C ARG A 492 4.69 -18.80 -16.73
N LEU A 493 5.25 -18.56 -15.54
CA LEU A 493 6.70 -18.64 -15.31
C LEU A 493 7.25 -20.04 -15.59
N GLU A 494 6.53 -21.10 -15.19
CA GLU A 494 6.95 -22.50 -15.41
C GLU A 494 6.86 -22.94 -16.87
N ASN A 495 5.94 -22.36 -17.65
CA ASN A 495 5.76 -22.66 -19.08
C ASN A 495 6.53 -21.70 -20.00
N THR A 496 7.39 -20.85 -19.44
CA THR A 496 8.15 -19.89 -20.23
C THR A 496 9.17 -20.64 -21.09
N HIS A 497 8.95 -20.61 -22.41
CA HIS A 497 9.88 -21.09 -23.43
C HIS A 497 10.33 -19.90 -24.26
N THR A 498 11.64 -19.67 -24.34
CA THR A 498 12.23 -18.61 -25.17
C THR A 498 12.01 -18.94 -26.65
N ASN A 499 11.07 -18.23 -27.29
CA ASN A 499 10.96 -18.19 -28.74
C ASN A 499 11.87 -17.07 -29.25
N ILE A 500 13.08 -17.45 -29.67
CA ILE A 500 14.09 -16.51 -30.17
C ILE A 500 13.71 -16.07 -31.59
N SER A 501 13.58 -14.76 -31.79
CA SER A 501 13.59 -14.16 -33.12
C SER A 501 15.03 -13.98 -33.59
N SER A 502 15.37 -14.42 -34.80
CA SER A 502 16.70 -14.19 -35.36
C SER A 502 16.87 -12.71 -35.69
N TYR A 503 17.56 -11.97 -34.82
CA TYR A 503 17.98 -10.60 -35.09
C TYR A 503 19.35 -10.59 -35.77
N ASN A 504 19.48 -9.84 -36.87
CA ASN A 504 20.78 -9.61 -37.51
C ASN A 504 21.50 -8.50 -36.75
N ALA A 505 22.19 -8.87 -35.67
CA ALA A 505 22.98 -7.94 -34.88
C ALA A 505 24.14 -7.34 -35.70
N PRO A 506 24.51 -6.07 -35.45
CA PRO A 506 25.76 -5.54 -35.97
C PRO A 506 26.92 -6.28 -35.31
N ALA A 507 27.65 -7.07 -36.09
CA ALA A 507 28.87 -7.72 -35.62
C ALA A 507 29.83 -6.63 -35.11
N THR A 508 30.33 -6.82 -33.89
CA THR A 508 31.44 -6.02 -33.39
C THR A 508 32.63 -6.29 -34.32
N GLU A 509 33.10 -5.27 -35.05
CA GLU A 509 34.32 -5.40 -35.84
C GLU A 509 35.42 -5.95 -34.93
N ARG A 510 36.19 -6.94 -35.43
CA ARG A 510 37.34 -7.49 -34.69
C ARG A 510 38.17 -6.32 -34.18
N ILE A 511 38.25 -6.25 -32.86
CA ILE A 511 38.93 -5.23 -32.04
C ILE A 511 40.15 -4.67 -32.76
N MET A 512 40.23 -3.34 -32.83
CA MET A 512 41.31 -2.59 -33.48
C MET A 512 42.67 -3.19 -33.14
N LYS A 513 43.21 -3.99 -34.07
CA LYS A 513 44.65 -4.25 -34.15
C LYS A 513 45.28 -3.03 -34.77
N VAL A 514 45.29 -1.90 -34.07
CA VAL A 514 46.09 -0.74 -34.47
C VAL A 514 47.24 -0.67 -33.47
N PRO A 515 48.35 -1.43 -33.70
CA PRO A 515 49.43 -1.54 -32.74
C PRO A 515 50.20 -0.22 -32.53
N ASP A 516 49.90 0.80 -33.34
CA ASP A 516 50.71 2.01 -33.46
C ASP A 516 49.94 3.30 -33.11
N ARG A 517 48.69 3.21 -32.63
CA ARG A 517 47.90 4.39 -32.24
C ARG A 517 47.58 4.37 -30.75
N VAL A 518 48.03 5.40 -30.04
CA VAL A 518 47.61 5.68 -28.65
C VAL A 518 46.15 6.15 -28.67
N LEU A 519 45.30 5.52 -27.86
CA LEU A 519 43.88 5.86 -27.72
C LEU A 519 43.70 6.98 -26.68
N THR A 520 42.90 7.98 -27.02
CA THR A 520 42.57 9.08 -26.11
C THR A 520 41.37 8.72 -25.22
N VAL A 521 41.49 8.97 -23.91
CA VAL A 521 40.48 8.62 -22.91
C VAL A 521 40.02 9.88 -22.19
N TYR A 522 38.70 10.09 -22.15
CA TYR A 522 38.07 11.06 -21.25
C TYR A 522 37.38 10.30 -20.11
N THR A 523 37.54 10.76 -18.88
CA THR A 523 36.89 10.16 -17.71
C THR A 523 36.65 11.19 -16.60
N ASP A 524 35.52 11.03 -15.90
CA ASP A 524 35.17 11.77 -14.69
C ASP A 524 35.52 10.99 -13.40
N LEU A 525 36.08 9.78 -13.52
CA LEU A 525 36.39 8.89 -12.41
C LEU A 525 37.84 9.05 -11.93
N PRO A 526 38.09 9.51 -10.69
CA PRO A 526 39.44 9.66 -10.16
C PRO A 526 40.24 8.35 -10.16
N GLN A 527 39.61 7.22 -9.89
CA GLN A 527 40.32 5.94 -9.84
C GLN A 527 40.91 5.55 -11.21
N VAL A 528 40.23 5.90 -12.31
CA VAL A 528 40.72 5.64 -13.68
C VAL A 528 41.94 6.51 -13.97
N LEU A 529 41.87 7.81 -13.67
CA LEU A 529 42.99 8.75 -13.80
C LEU A 529 44.23 8.30 -13.01
N GLU A 530 43.99 7.82 -11.78
CA GLU A 530 45.05 7.43 -10.86
C GLU A 530 45.71 6.10 -11.22
N THR A 531 44.99 5.13 -11.77
CA THR A 531 45.48 3.75 -11.93
C THR A 531 45.64 3.25 -13.36
N LEU A 532 45.01 3.87 -14.36
CA LEU A 532 45.31 3.56 -15.76
C LEU A 532 46.66 4.20 -16.14
N LYS A 533 47.69 3.36 -16.33
CA LYS A 533 49.08 3.76 -16.61
C LYS A 533 49.66 3.12 -17.87
N ARG A 534 48.86 2.33 -18.59
CA ARG A 534 49.24 1.76 -19.89
C ARG A 534 49.59 2.80 -20.93
N SER A 535 50.71 2.59 -21.64
CA SER A 535 51.23 3.47 -22.69
C SER A 535 50.33 3.57 -23.93
N GLU A 536 49.42 2.61 -24.10
CA GLU A 536 48.45 2.55 -25.18
C GLU A 536 47.31 3.56 -25.02
N PHE A 537 47.20 4.21 -23.84
CA PHE A 537 46.17 5.19 -23.53
C PHE A 537 46.78 6.53 -23.10
N THR A 538 46.11 7.62 -23.43
CA THR A 538 46.44 8.96 -22.94
C THR A 538 45.17 9.72 -22.59
N PHE A 539 45.21 10.56 -21.56
CA PHE A 539 44.02 11.30 -21.13
C PHE A 539 43.84 12.57 -21.95
N CYS A 540 42.59 12.97 -22.17
CA CYS A 540 42.22 14.25 -22.75
C CYS A 540 41.10 14.91 -21.95
N ASP A 541 41.10 16.25 -21.93
CA ASP A 541 40.12 17.05 -21.19
C ASP A 541 38.82 17.32 -21.99
N ASP A 542 38.83 17.03 -23.30
CA ASP A 542 37.67 17.24 -24.18
C ASP A 542 36.97 15.90 -24.47
N PRO A 543 35.72 15.71 -24.01
CA PRO A 543 34.96 14.48 -24.27
C PRO A 543 34.69 14.26 -25.76
N VAL A 544 34.62 15.32 -26.57
CA VAL A 544 34.39 15.22 -28.03
C VAL A 544 35.67 14.85 -28.78
N ALA A 545 36.85 15.02 -28.20
CA ALA A 545 38.12 14.62 -28.82
C ALA A 545 38.53 13.18 -28.49
N ALA A 546 37.94 12.58 -27.45
CA ALA A 546 38.31 11.25 -26.96
C ALA A 546 37.98 10.13 -27.96
N ASP A 547 38.75 9.04 -27.92
CA ASP A 547 38.42 7.76 -28.56
C ASP A 547 37.54 6.90 -27.65
N ILE A 548 37.74 7.02 -26.33
CA ILE A 548 37.01 6.30 -25.28
C ILE A 548 36.44 7.31 -24.29
N LEU A 549 35.13 7.26 -24.10
CA LEU A 549 34.41 7.98 -23.05
C LEU A 549 34.10 7.01 -21.91
N TRP A 550 34.79 7.17 -20.78
CA TRP A 550 34.62 6.33 -19.59
C TRP A 550 34.09 7.18 -18.43
N ILE A 551 32.77 7.27 -18.29
CA ILE A 551 32.16 8.20 -17.34
C ILE A 551 31.15 7.53 -16.41
N SER A 552 30.93 8.16 -15.26
CA SER A 552 29.95 7.73 -14.27
C SER A 552 28.51 8.14 -14.60
N THR A 553 28.35 9.21 -15.39
CA THR A 553 27.03 9.75 -15.77
C THR A 553 26.42 8.94 -16.92
N GLN A 554 25.11 8.67 -16.84
CA GLN A 554 24.38 7.96 -17.90
C GLN A 554 24.46 8.73 -19.23
N ILE A 555 24.79 8.02 -20.31
CA ILE A 555 24.84 8.58 -21.67
C ILE A 555 23.50 8.33 -22.35
N ASP A 556 22.67 9.37 -22.41
CA ASP A 556 21.40 9.37 -23.14
C ASP A 556 21.47 10.28 -24.38
N ASP A 557 20.38 10.31 -25.16
CA ASP A 557 20.29 11.13 -26.37
C ASP A 557 20.40 12.64 -26.09
N ASP A 558 20.02 13.08 -24.89
CA ASP A 558 20.09 14.47 -24.47
C ASP A 558 21.53 14.89 -24.18
N LEU A 559 22.25 14.10 -23.38
CA LEU A 559 23.66 14.32 -23.07
C LEU A 559 24.52 14.19 -24.33
N THR A 560 24.24 13.19 -25.18
CA THR A 560 24.92 12.98 -26.46
C THR A 560 24.82 14.22 -27.35
N ARG A 561 23.61 14.79 -27.47
CA ARG A 561 23.37 16.03 -28.24
C ARG A 561 23.98 17.27 -27.58
N ALA A 562 23.89 17.38 -26.25
CA ALA A 562 24.39 18.53 -25.51
C ALA A 562 25.91 18.65 -25.59
N LEU A 563 26.62 17.53 -25.48
CA LEU A 563 28.07 17.48 -25.58
C LEU A 563 28.58 17.39 -27.02
N GLY A 564 27.73 17.00 -27.98
CA GLY A 564 28.14 16.77 -29.37
C GLY A 564 29.05 15.54 -29.50
N LEU A 565 28.73 14.48 -28.76
CA LEU A 565 29.48 13.22 -28.82
C LEU A 565 29.40 12.60 -30.23
N ARG A 566 30.42 11.85 -30.61
CA ARG A 566 30.53 11.24 -31.94
C ARG A 566 30.12 9.77 -31.88
N ASP A 567 29.42 9.30 -32.90
CA ASP A 567 28.96 7.90 -33.00
C ASP A 567 30.11 6.87 -33.13
N ASP A 568 31.34 7.32 -33.40
CA ASP A 568 32.52 6.45 -33.56
C ASP A 568 33.31 6.22 -32.25
N GLN A 569 32.96 6.92 -31.17
CA GLN A 569 33.59 6.79 -29.85
C GLN A 569 33.18 5.48 -29.16
N PHE A 570 34.09 4.91 -28.37
CA PHE A 570 33.71 3.85 -27.43
C PHE A 570 33.15 4.45 -26.15
N ILE A 571 32.13 3.81 -25.58
CA ILE A 571 31.50 4.23 -24.32
C ILE A 571 31.45 3.08 -23.31
N ASN A 572 31.46 3.42 -22.02
CA ASN A 572 31.47 2.44 -20.93
C ASN A 572 30.09 1.90 -20.50
N GLN A 573 29.09 2.02 -21.37
CA GLN A 573 27.68 1.70 -21.11
C GLN A 573 27.08 1.00 -22.32
N PHE A 574 26.26 -0.03 -22.10
CA PHE A 574 25.49 -0.65 -23.18
C PHE A 574 24.14 0.06 -23.34
N PRO A 575 23.63 0.23 -24.58
CA PRO A 575 22.26 0.69 -24.76
C PRO A 575 21.31 -0.26 -24.05
N TYR A 576 20.22 0.28 -23.49
CA TYR A 576 19.19 -0.51 -22.80
C TYR A 576 19.69 -1.39 -21.63
N GLU A 577 20.89 -1.13 -21.07
CA GLU A 577 21.44 -1.92 -19.95
C GLU A 577 20.62 -1.84 -18.65
N ALA A 578 19.69 -0.88 -18.59
CA ALA A 578 18.64 -0.81 -17.58
C ALA A 578 17.92 -2.16 -17.38
N CYS A 579 17.85 -3.00 -18.41
CA CYS A 579 17.23 -4.33 -18.37
C CYS A 579 17.88 -5.30 -17.35
N ILE A 580 19.13 -5.04 -16.94
CA ILE A 580 19.87 -5.83 -15.94
C ILE A 580 20.28 -5.03 -14.70
N VAL A 581 20.42 -3.70 -14.79
CA VAL A 581 20.87 -2.89 -13.65
C VAL A 581 19.73 -2.30 -12.81
N MET A 582 18.53 -2.18 -13.38
CA MET A 582 17.33 -1.77 -12.63
C MET A 582 16.66 -3.00 -12.03
N LYS A 583 16.39 -3.01 -10.72
CA LYS A 583 16.00 -4.24 -9.99
C LYS A 583 14.74 -4.92 -10.54
N HIS A 584 13.72 -4.13 -10.89
CA HIS A 584 12.47 -4.62 -11.46
C HIS A 584 12.64 -5.16 -12.89
N HIS A 585 13.42 -4.46 -13.73
CA HIS A 585 13.75 -4.98 -15.06
C HIS A 585 14.65 -6.22 -15.00
N LEU A 586 15.63 -6.28 -14.09
CA LEU A 586 16.45 -7.48 -13.87
C LEU A 586 15.57 -8.69 -13.51
N ALA A 587 14.62 -8.50 -12.59
CA ALA A 587 13.66 -9.54 -12.24
C ALA A 587 12.85 -10.00 -13.44
N LYS A 588 12.27 -9.06 -14.20
CA LYS A 588 11.51 -9.34 -15.42
C LYS A 588 12.35 -10.08 -16.46
N THR A 589 13.56 -9.62 -16.74
CA THR A 589 14.50 -10.22 -17.70
C THR A 589 14.85 -11.65 -17.31
N ILE A 590 15.20 -11.89 -16.04
CA ILE A 590 15.52 -13.24 -15.55
C ILE A 590 14.29 -14.15 -15.63
N GLN A 591 13.13 -13.65 -15.23
CA GLN A 591 11.89 -14.43 -15.24
C GLN A 591 11.44 -14.79 -16.66
N GLN A 592 11.61 -13.89 -17.62
CA GLN A 592 11.31 -14.15 -19.03
C GLN A 592 12.32 -15.09 -19.68
N ALA A 593 13.61 -15.02 -19.31
CA ALA A 593 14.64 -15.86 -19.92
C ALA A 593 14.68 -17.26 -19.31
N HIS A 594 14.51 -17.35 -17.99
CA HIS A 594 14.82 -18.56 -17.20
C HIS A 594 13.65 -19.02 -16.32
N GLY A 595 12.49 -18.36 -16.36
CA GLY A 595 11.32 -18.69 -15.53
C GLY A 595 11.56 -18.39 -14.05
N ALA A 596 11.79 -19.42 -13.24
CA ALA A 596 12.06 -19.28 -11.81
C ALA A 596 13.34 -20.04 -11.43
N PRO A 597 14.52 -19.60 -11.89
CA PRO A 597 15.76 -20.31 -11.64
C PRO A 597 16.11 -20.31 -10.16
N TYR A 598 16.69 -21.40 -9.67
CA TYR A 598 17.03 -21.55 -8.25
C TYR A 598 17.96 -20.45 -7.73
N TRP A 599 18.83 -19.90 -8.58
CA TRP A 599 19.83 -18.88 -8.24
C TRP A 599 19.28 -17.45 -8.21
N PHE A 600 17.98 -17.23 -8.45
CA PHE A 600 17.32 -15.94 -8.30
C PHE A 600 16.16 -16.04 -7.31
N GLN A 601 16.03 -15.06 -6.42
CA GLN A 601 14.93 -15.05 -5.46
C GLN A 601 13.62 -14.65 -6.13
N THR A 602 12.51 -15.28 -5.73
CA THR A 602 11.16 -14.87 -6.14
C THR A 602 11.01 -13.37 -5.91
N THR A 603 10.66 -12.64 -6.95
CA THR A 603 10.60 -11.18 -6.97
C THR A 603 9.33 -10.75 -7.68
N TYR A 604 8.65 -9.78 -7.12
CA TYR A 604 7.45 -9.16 -7.68
C TYR A 604 7.70 -7.66 -7.82
N ASP A 605 7.35 -7.09 -8.97
CA ASP A 605 7.24 -5.64 -9.12
C ASP A 605 5.94 -5.15 -8.48
N MET A 606 6.02 -4.36 -7.41
CA MET A 606 4.83 -4.00 -6.63
C MET A 606 3.91 -3.02 -7.37
N GLU A 607 4.39 -2.37 -8.43
CA GLU A 607 3.53 -1.52 -9.28
C GLU A 607 2.65 -2.34 -10.23
N THR A 608 3.03 -3.58 -10.56
CA THR A 608 2.29 -4.41 -11.53
C THR A 608 1.87 -5.80 -11.04
N GLU A 609 2.47 -6.31 -9.96
CA GLU A 609 2.36 -7.71 -9.53
C GLU A 609 1.98 -7.85 -8.03
N MET A 610 1.46 -6.80 -7.40
CA MET A 610 1.06 -6.80 -5.99
C MET A 610 0.02 -7.89 -5.71
N SER A 611 -0.97 -8.08 -6.59
CA SER A 611 -1.97 -9.14 -6.46
C SER A 611 -1.34 -10.54 -6.48
N ALA A 612 -0.35 -10.79 -7.34
CA ALA A 612 0.35 -12.07 -7.39
C ALA A 612 1.21 -12.29 -6.13
N PHE A 613 1.86 -11.23 -5.63
CA PHE A 613 2.60 -11.26 -4.37
C PHE A 613 1.68 -11.60 -3.18
N ILE A 614 0.52 -10.94 -3.05
CA ILE A 614 -0.44 -11.22 -1.96
C ILE A 614 -0.91 -12.68 -1.99
N GLY A 615 -1.12 -13.24 -3.19
CA GLY A 615 -1.47 -14.64 -3.36
C GLY A 615 -0.36 -15.58 -2.88
N ASP A 616 0.88 -15.32 -3.26
CA ASP A 616 2.04 -16.10 -2.79
C ASP A 616 2.20 -16.00 -1.27
N TYR A 617 2.03 -14.80 -0.71
CA TYR A 617 2.04 -14.58 0.74
C TYR A 617 1.02 -15.46 1.46
N TYR A 618 -0.23 -15.52 0.99
CA TYR A 618 -1.27 -16.35 1.60
C TYR A 618 -0.99 -17.85 1.44
N VAL A 619 -0.58 -18.30 0.26
CA VAL A 619 -0.20 -19.71 0.04
C VAL A 619 0.93 -20.13 0.97
N ARG A 620 1.97 -19.31 1.10
CA ARG A 620 3.11 -19.58 1.98
C ARG A 620 2.71 -19.63 3.46
N LYS A 621 1.88 -18.67 3.90
CA LYS A 621 1.33 -18.66 5.27
C LYS A 621 0.52 -19.93 5.55
N LYS A 622 -0.35 -20.34 4.61
CA LYS A 622 -1.18 -21.55 4.71
C LYS A 622 -0.36 -22.84 4.74
N GLU A 623 0.74 -22.89 3.99
CA GLU A 623 1.65 -24.03 3.93
C GLU A 623 2.69 -24.04 5.06
N GLY A 624 2.69 -23.04 5.96
CA GLY A 624 3.64 -22.93 7.06
C GLY A 624 5.08 -22.71 6.59
N LYS A 625 5.27 -22.04 5.44
CA LYS A 625 6.59 -21.70 4.89
C LYS A 625 7.08 -20.36 5.43
N ASP A 626 8.39 -20.26 5.59
CA ASP A 626 9.17 -19.02 5.77
C ASP A 626 8.59 -17.89 4.94
N ASN A 627 8.24 -16.74 5.54
CA ASN A 627 7.49 -15.68 4.86
C ASN A 627 8.09 -14.28 5.05
N LEU A 628 9.41 -14.19 5.27
CA LEU A 628 10.11 -12.91 5.35
C LEU A 628 10.41 -12.36 3.94
N TRP A 629 10.12 -11.09 3.73
CA TRP A 629 10.30 -10.39 2.45
C TRP A 629 11.17 -9.14 2.63
N ILE A 630 11.87 -8.76 1.56
CA ILE A 630 12.65 -7.52 1.49
C ILE A 630 12.08 -6.60 0.40
N MET A 631 11.67 -5.41 0.81
CA MET A 631 11.19 -4.34 -0.08
C MET A 631 12.37 -3.47 -0.50
N LYS A 632 12.58 -3.30 -1.81
CA LYS A 632 13.71 -2.51 -2.37
C LYS A 632 13.20 -1.52 -3.42
N PRO A 633 13.64 -0.25 -3.44
CA PRO A 633 13.33 0.68 -4.52
C PRO A 633 13.92 0.21 -5.86
N TRP A 634 13.30 0.56 -6.98
CA TRP A 634 13.77 0.13 -8.32
C TRP A 634 15.20 0.53 -8.65
N ASN A 635 15.58 1.78 -8.35
CA ASN A 635 16.82 2.42 -8.82
C ASN A 635 17.67 3.07 -7.70
N MET A 636 17.23 3.03 -6.44
CA MET A 636 18.05 3.54 -5.35
C MET A 636 19.18 2.56 -5.00
N ALA A 637 20.30 3.13 -4.57
CA ALA A 637 21.48 2.42 -4.08
C ALA A 637 21.64 2.58 -2.57
N ARG A 638 22.71 1.98 -2.02
CA ARG A 638 23.13 2.14 -0.62
C ARG A 638 22.09 1.69 0.41
N THR A 639 21.17 0.79 0.02
CA THR A 639 20.13 0.25 0.90
C THR A 639 19.13 1.32 1.39
N ILE A 640 19.06 2.47 0.71
CA ILE A 640 18.11 3.53 1.05
C ILE A 640 16.69 3.01 0.84
N ASP A 641 15.79 3.33 1.77
CA ASP A 641 14.36 3.00 1.70
C ASP A 641 14.09 1.50 1.44
N THR A 642 14.89 0.66 2.10
CA THR A 642 14.82 -0.81 2.08
C THR A 642 14.35 -1.32 3.44
N SER A 643 13.44 -2.29 3.45
CA SER A 643 12.86 -2.83 4.70
C SER A 643 12.63 -4.33 4.61
N ILE A 644 12.79 -5.03 5.73
CA ILE A 644 12.61 -6.47 5.84
C ILE A 644 11.48 -6.74 6.83
N THR A 645 10.44 -7.43 6.40
CA THR A 645 9.28 -7.75 7.26
C THR A 645 8.45 -8.89 6.65
N ASP A 646 7.74 -9.60 7.50
CA ASP A 646 6.75 -10.64 7.17
C ASP A 646 5.31 -10.12 7.36
N TYR A 647 5.14 -8.85 7.75
CA TYR A 647 3.83 -8.27 8.00
C TYR A 647 3.22 -7.70 6.73
N LEU A 648 2.13 -8.33 6.27
CA LEU A 648 1.50 -8.01 4.98
C LEU A 648 1.08 -6.54 4.82
N PRO A 649 0.40 -5.90 5.80
CA PRO A 649 0.11 -4.47 5.74
C PRO A 649 1.35 -3.60 5.55
N ALA A 650 2.45 -3.90 6.25
CA ALA A 650 3.71 -3.19 6.06
C ALA A 650 4.25 -3.35 4.63
N LEU A 651 4.26 -4.57 4.08
CA LEU A 651 4.76 -4.85 2.72
C LEU A 651 3.97 -4.09 1.64
N ILE A 652 2.65 -4.01 1.78
CA ILE A 652 1.79 -3.26 0.86
C ILE A 652 2.02 -1.75 1.01
N ARG A 653 1.97 -1.24 2.25
CA ARG A 653 2.10 0.19 2.57
C ARG A 653 3.47 0.74 2.19
N LEU A 654 4.53 -0.05 2.32
CA LEU A 654 5.89 0.34 1.90
C LEU A 654 5.96 0.73 0.41
N ALA A 655 5.08 0.21 -0.45
CA ALA A 655 5.01 0.63 -1.86
C ALA A 655 4.48 2.07 -2.05
N GLU A 656 3.93 2.72 -1.01
CA GLU A 656 3.46 4.11 -1.09
C GLU A 656 4.59 5.12 -1.11
N THR A 657 5.80 4.74 -0.68
CA THR A 657 6.95 5.65 -0.68
C THR A 657 7.63 5.72 -2.05
N GLY A 658 7.11 5.03 -3.06
CA GLY A 658 7.59 5.03 -4.44
C GLY A 658 7.72 3.62 -5.00
N PRO A 659 8.09 3.48 -6.29
CA PRO A 659 8.16 2.18 -6.96
C PRO A 659 9.18 1.22 -6.32
N LYS A 660 8.74 -0.02 -6.05
CA LYS A 660 9.52 -1.04 -5.34
C LYS A 660 9.33 -2.43 -5.92
N ILE A 661 10.34 -3.26 -5.71
CA ILE A 661 10.19 -4.71 -5.78
C ILE A 661 9.97 -5.29 -4.37
N CYS A 662 9.16 -6.33 -4.28
CA CYS A 662 9.09 -7.22 -3.13
C CYS A 662 9.79 -8.53 -3.49
N GLN A 663 10.90 -8.82 -2.82
CA GLN A 663 11.72 -10.01 -3.10
C GLN A 663 11.76 -10.92 -1.88
N LYS A 664 11.72 -12.23 -2.09
CA LYS A 664 11.86 -13.20 -1.01
C LYS A 664 13.20 -13.00 -0.31
N TYR A 665 13.16 -12.80 1.00
CA TYR A 665 14.37 -12.64 1.78
C TYR A 665 15.06 -13.99 2.01
N VAL A 666 16.38 -14.04 1.89
CA VAL A 666 17.18 -15.24 2.17
C VAL A 666 17.38 -15.36 3.67
N GLU A 667 16.49 -16.12 4.32
CA GLU A 667 16.44 -16.29 5.77
C GLU A 667 17.62 -17.09 6.32
N HIS A 668 18.12 -18.06 5.54
CA HIS A 668 19.26 -18.92 5.89
C HIS A 668 20.44 -18.69 4.93
N PRO A 669 21.20 -17.58 5.07
CA PRO A 669 22.42 -17.36 4.32
C PRO A 669 23.58 -18.17 4.91
N ALA A 670 24.62 -18.44 4.11
CA ALA A 670 25.91 -18.81 4.65
C ALA A 670 26.45 -17.66 5.51
N LEU A 671 27.13 -18.02 6.59
CA LEU A 671 27.70 -17.06 7.54
C LEU A 671 29.22 -17.19 7.54
N PHE A 672 29.91 -16.09 7.79
CA PHE A 672 31.34 -16.06 8.04
C PHE A 672 31.56 -15.56 9.47
N GLU A 673 32.12 -16.40 10.35
CA GLU A 673 32.24 -16.11 11.79
C GLU A 673 30.89 -15.75 12.45
N GLY A 674 29.80 -16.35 11.99
CA GLY A 674 28.43 -16.08 12.44
C GLY A 674 27.83 -14.76 11.94
N LYS A 675 28.47 -14.08 10.98
CA LYS A 675 27.99 -12.84 10.37
C LYS A 675 27.54 -13.06 8.94
N LYS A 676 26.53 -12.30 8.50
CA LYS A 676 26.08 -12.30 7.10
C LYS A 676 27.13 -11.64 6.22
N PHE A 677 27.38 -12.19 5.05
CA PHE A 677 28.26 -11.62 4.04
C PHE A 677 27.68 -11.76 2.65
N ASP A 678 28.12 -10.91 1.73
CA ASP A 678 27.93 -11.11 0.30
C ASP A 678 29.29 -11.03 -0.43
N LEU A 679 29.26 -11.33 -1.73
CA LEU A 679 30.39 -11.29 -2.63
C LEU A 679 30.11 -10.29 -3.76
N ARG A 680 31.00 -9.31 -3.93
CA ARG A 680 31.04 -8.43 -5.09
C ARG A 680 31.95 -9.02 -6.15
N TYR A 681 31.36 -9.48 -7.25
CA TYR A 681 32.09 -9.84 -8.47
C TYR A 681 32.16 -8.64 -9.42
N VAL A 682 33.20 -8.58 -10.26
CA VAL A 682 33.30 -7.62 -11.36
C VAL A 682 33.29 -8.39 -12.67
N VAL A 683 32.26 -8.15 -13.47
CA VAL A 683 32.05 -8.74 -14.79
C VAL A 683 32.37 -7.70 -15.85
N LEU A 684 33.13 -8.06 -16.88
CA LEU A 684 33.49 -7.20 -17.99
C LEU A 684 32.75 -7.69 -19.24
N LEU A 685 31.87 -6.86 -19.79
CA LEU A 685 31.16 -7.15 -21.03
C LEU A 685 31.84 -6.41 -22.16
N ARG A 686 32.45 -7.17 -23.07
CA ARG A 686 33.17 -6.62 -24.21
C ARG A 686 32.31 -6.59 -25.46
N SER A 687 31.52 -7.62 -25.72
CA SER A 687 30.73 -7.70 -26.94
C SER A 687 29.54 -8.64 -26.75
N LEU A 688 28.46 -8.37 -27.47
CA LEU A 688 27.29 -9.23 -27.56
C LEU A 688 27.26 -10.07 -28.85
N ASP A 689 27.89 -9.60 -29.93
CA ASP A 689 28.10 -10.38 -31.16
C ASP A 689 29.51 -10.16 -31.75
N PRO A 690 30.46 -11.09 -31.57
CA PRO A 690 30.33 -12.34 -30.79
C PRO A 690 30.12 -12.04 -29.29
N PHE A 691 29.48 -12.95 -28.57
CA PHE A 691 29.30 -12.84 -27.12
C PHE A 691 30.66 -13.02 -26.40
N GLU A 692 31.12 -11.96 -25.75
CA GLU A 692 32.42 -11.91 -25.06
C GLU A 692 32.25 -11.31 -23.66
N LEU A 693 32.11 -12.21 -22.69
CA LEU A 693 31.94 -11.92 -21.27
C LEU A 693 33.16 -12.43 -20.49
N PHE A 694 33.65 -11.61 -19.56
CA PHE A 694 34.79 -11.94 -18.72
C PHE A 694 34.48 -11.68 -17.24
N LEU A 695 35.14 -12.43 -16.37
CA LEU A 695 35.07 -12.28 -14.92
C LEU A 695 36.45 -11.88 -14.41
N SER A 696 36.51 -10.85 -13.56
CA SER A 696 37.70 -10.58 -12.75
C SER A 696 38.08 -11.82 -11.95
N ASP A 697 39.37 -12.18 -11.94
CA ASP A 697 39.87 -13.34 -11.19
C ASP A 697 39.82 -13.13 -9.65
N VAL A 698 39.33 -11.97 -9.21
CA VAL A 698 39.14 -11.58 -7.82
C VAL A 698 37.71 -11.09 -7.61
N PHE A 699 37.14 -11.45 -6.46
CA PHE A 699 35.91 -10.89 -5.92
C PHE A 699 36.17 -10.27 -4.54
N TRP A 700 35.28 -9.38 -4.09
CA TRP A 700 35.41 -8.69 -2.81
C TRP A 700 34.31 -9.09 -1.84
N THR A 701 34.68 -9.69 -0.71
CA THR A 701 33.74 -10.01 0.36
C THR A 701 33.30 -8.74 1.10
N ARG A 702 32.00 -8.58 1.36
CA ARG A 702 31.42 -7.53 2.20
C ARG A 702 30.67 -8.19 3.36
N ILE A 703 31.01 -7.81 4.59
CA ILE A 703 30.56 -8.50 5.81
C ILE A 703 29.76 -7.51 6.67
N SER A 704 28.64 -7.99 7.21
CA SER A 704 27.88 -7.30 8.26
C SER A 704 28.70 -7.13 9.54
N ASN A 705 28.33 -6.17 10.38
CA ASN A 705 29.08 -5.92 11.62
C ASN A 705 28.60 -6.81 12.76
N ASN A 706 27.29 -7.04 12.85
CA ASN A 706 26.66 -7.85 13.88
C ASN A 706 26.62 -9.33 13.49
N LYS A 707 26.40 -10.19 14.48
CA LYS A 707 26.07 -11.59 14.20
C LYS A 707 24.68 -11.66 13.60
N TYR A 708 24.51 -12.56 12.64
CA TYR A 708 23.24 -12.74 11.97
C TYR A 708 22.22 -13.42 12.91
N THR A 709 21.00 -12.89 12.92
CA THR A 709 19.85 -13.49 13.59
C THR A 709 18.58 -13.11 12.83
N LEU A 710 17.48 -13.82 13.08
CA LEU A 710 16.14 -13.53 12.57
C LEU A 710 15.20 -13.06 13.69
N ASP A 711 15.74 -12.72 14.86
CA ASP A 711 14.97 -12.15 15.96
C ASP A 711 14.22 -10.90 15.47
N ARG A 712 12.92 -10.80 15.77
CA ARG A 712 12.05 -9.72 15.28
C ARG A 712 12.59 -8.32 15.57
N GLU A 713 13.26 -8.16 16.71
CA GLU A 713 13.89 -6.89 17.10
C GLU A 713 15.09 -6.51 16.21
N SER A 714 15.77 -7.50 15.64
CA SER A 714 16.95 -7.28 14.81
C SER A 714 16.64 -6.91 13.37
N LEU A 715 15.41 -7.16 12.87
CA LEU A 715 15.05 -6.94 11.46
C LEU A 715 15.19 -5.49 10.98
N SER A 716 15.12 -4.52 11.90
CA SER A 716 15.37 -3.10 11.62
C SER A 716 16.83 -2.69 11.85
N GLU A 717 17.67 -3.57 12.40
CA GLU A 717 19.09 -3.31 12.62
C GLU A 717 19.87 -3.46 11.32
N TYR A 718 20.30 -2.32 10.78
CA TYR A 718 21.05 -2.28 9.53
C TYR A 718 22.29 -3.20 9.54
N GLU A 719 23.04 -3.16 10.65
CA GLU A 719 24.34 -3.84 10.78
C GLU A 719 24.25 -5.35 10.94
N THR A 720 23.03 -5.89 11.03
CA THR A 720 22.73 -7.33 11.11
C THR A 720 22.33 -7.90 9.74
N HIS A 721 21.51 -7.18 8.98
CA HIS A 721 20.92 -7.69 7.73
C HIS A 721 21.56 -7.18 6.44
N PHE A 722 22.34 -6.10 6.50
CA PHE A 722 23.04 -5.53 5.35
C PHE A 722 24.56 -5.61 5.51
N THR A 723 25.26 -5.59 4.38
CA THR A 723 26.69 -5.88 4.23
C THR A 723 27.48 -4.68 3.70
N VAL A 724 26.79 -3.63 3.27
CA VAL A 724 27.36 -2.39 2.75
C VAL A 724 27.75 -1.48 3.93
N MET A 725 29.02 -1.53 4.33
CA MET A 725 29.56 -0.78 5.50
C MET A 725 30.46 0.40 5.15
N ASN A 726 30.64 0.71 3.86
CA ASN A 726 31.55 1.76 3.38
C ASN A 726 31.00 3.20 3.55
N TYR A 727 29.78 3.38 4.07
CA TYR A 727 29.16 4.69 4.26
C TYR A 727 28.88 4.96 5.75
N GLY A 728 29.77 5.71 6.41
CA GLY A 728 29.58 6.17 7.79
C GLY A 728 29.63 5.08 8.87
N ARG A 729 29.98 3.84 8.51
CA ARG A 729 30.04 2.68 9.41
C ARG A 729 31.44 2.08 9.44
N LYS A 730 31.68 1.19 10.42
CA LYS A 730 32.96 0.47 10.53
C LYS A 730 33.05 -0.57 9.41
N LEU A 731 34.01 -0.41 8.51
CA LEU A 731 34.30 -1.37 7.44
C LEU A 731 35.20 -2.50 7.96
N VAL A 732 34.71 -3.74 7.91
CA VAL A 732 35.54 -4.94 8.07
C VAL A 732 36.04 -5.37 6.69
N HIS A 733 37.34 -5.25 6.47
CA HIS A 733 37.98 -5.63 5.22
C HIS A 733 38.68 -6.97 5.38
N VAL A 734 38.30 -7.95 4.56
CA VAL A 734 38.97 -9.24 4.42
C VAL A 734 39.30 -9.42 2.94
N ASN A 735 40.56 -9.71 2.63
CA ASN A 735 40.99 -10.01 1.26
C ASN A 735 40.49 -11.40 0.85
N THR A 736 40.29 -11.58 -0.44
CA THR A 736 39.85 -12.85 -1.05
C THR A 736 40.75 -14.03 -0.66
N HIS A 737 42.07 -13.80 -0.63
CA HIS A 737 43.07 -14.81 -0.30
C HIS A 737 43.17 -15.15 1.19
N ASP A 738 42.61 -14.30 2.06
CA ASP A 738 42.44 -14.61 3.49
C ASP A 738 41.06 -15.25 3.76
N PHE A 739 40.04 -14.78 3.04
CA PHE A 739 38.66 -15.21 3.18
C PHE A 739 38.47 -16.67 2.77
N ILE A 740 38.94 -17.08 1.59
CA ILE A 740 38.71 -18.45 1.09
C ILE A 740 39.27 -19.51 2.05
N PRO A 741 40.55 -19.45 2.47
CA PRO A 741 41.08 -20.47 3.39
C PRO A 741 40.44 -20.45 4.78
N ALA A 742 39.92 -19.30 5.22
CA ALA A 742 39.17 -19.21 6.47
C ALA A 742 37.78 -19.84 6.32
N PHE A 743 37.07 -19.55 5.22
CA PHE A 743 35.76 -20.08 4.92
C PHE A 743 35.78 -21.60 4.71
N GLU A 744 36.77 -22.13 3.98
CA GLU A 744 36.93 -23.57 3.72
C GLU A 744 37.26 -24.39 4.99
N LYS A 745 37.75 -23.76 6.07
CA LYS A 745 37.90 -24.46 7.36
C LYS A 745 36.56 -24.75 8.02
N GLU A 746 35.57 -23.89 7.77
CA GLU A 746 34.23 -23.98 8.35
C GLU A 746 33.24 -24.69 7.39
N HIS A 747 33.56 -24.74 6.09
CA HIS A 747 32.62 -25.08 5.01
C HIS A 747 33.24 -25.93 3.88
N ILE A 748 32.57 -26.01 2.73
CA ILE A 748 32.96 -26.80 1.55
C ILE A 748 34.06 -26.14 0.69
N ASP A 749 34.62 -26.91 -0.25
CA ASP A 749 35.57 -26.45 -1.29
C ASP A 749 34.99 -25.27 -2.11
N TRP A 750 35.69 -24.13 -2.08
CA TRP A 750 35.28 -22.88 -2.72
C TRP A 750 35.21 -23.00 -4.24
N ARG A 751 36.01 -23.89 -4.85
CA ARG A 751 36.04 -24.05 -6.31
C ARG A 751 34.68 -24.44 -6.86
N ASN A 752 33.95 -25.30 -6.15
CA ASN A 752 32.59 -25.71 -6.54
C ASN A 752 31.59 -24.55 -6.45
N ILE A 753 31.72 -23.70 -5.42
CA ILE A 753 30.89 -22.50 -5.27
C ILE A 753 31.18 -21.53 -6.43
N HIS A 754 32.45 -21.29 -6.72
CA HIS A 754 32.86 -20.38 -7.78
C HIS A 754 32.34 -20.82 -9.15
N GLU A 755 32.39 -22.12 -9.49
CA GLU A 755 31.82 -22.62 -10.76
C GLU A 755 30.31 -22.40 -10.87
N LYS A 756 29.56 -22.60 -9.78
CA LYS A 756 28.11 -22.28 -9.76
C LYS A 756 27.85 -20.78 -9.97
N VAL A 757 28.68 -19.92 -9.38
CA VAL A 757 28.60 -18.47 -9.60
C VAL A 757 28.89 -18.14 -11.06
N ARG A 758 29.94 -18.70 -11.66
CA ARG A 758 30.28 -18.49 -13.08
C ARG A 758 29.12 -18.89 -14.00
N HIS A 759 28.50 -20.05 -13.75
CA HIS A 759 27.34 -20.50 -14.51
C HIS A 759 26.15 -19.54 -14.39
N MET A 760 25.83 -19.09 -13.17
CA MET A 760 24.78 -18.09 -12.92
C MET A 760 25.06 -16.78 -13.65
N LEU A 761 26.27 -16.23 -13.53
CA LEU A 761 26.65 -14.98 -14.21
C LEU A 761 26.49 -15.09 -15.72
N ARG A 762 27.00 -16.17 -16.32
CA ARG A 762 26.85 -16.44 -17.75
C ARG A 762 25.39 -16.47 -18.17
N ALA A 763 24.54 -17.22 -17.45
CA ALA A 763 23.12 -17.34 -17.75
C ALA A 763 22.37 -16.00 -17.67
N VAL A 764 22.73 -15.11 -16.73
CA VAL A 764 22.11 -13.78 -16.61
C VAL A 764 22.38 -12.93 -17.85
N PHE A 765 23.64 -12.83 -18.27
CA PHE A 765 24.02 -11.99 -19.42
C PHE A 765 23.59 -12.61 -20.76
N GLU A 766 23.63 -13.94 -20.91
CA GLU A 766 23.08 -14.63 -22.09
C GLU A 766 21.56 -14.41 -22.19
N GLY A 767 20.82 -14.56 -21.09
CA GLY A 767 19.37 -14.34 -21.08
C GLY A 767 18.97 -12.88 -21.37
N ALA A 768 19.72 -11.91 -20.85
CA ALA A 768 19.48 -10.50 -21.14
C ALA A 768 19.72 -10.19 -22.62
N PHE A 769 20.82 -10.70 -23.17
CA PHE A 769 21.17 -10.59 -24.58
C PHE A 769 20.12 -11.21 -25.50
N GLU A 770 19.66 -12.44 -25.20
CA GLU A 770 18.69 -13.16 -26.03
C GLU A 770 17.33 -12.45 -26.08
N LEU A 771 16.94 -11.79 -24.99
CA LEU A 771 15.65 -11.11 -24.88
C LEU A 771 15.67 -9.67 -25.40
N HIS A 772 16.82 -8.99 -25.28
CA HIS A 772 16.92 -7.54 -25.51
C HIS A 772 17.98 -7.22 -26.56
N PRO A 773 17.69 -7.45 -27.86
CA PRO A 773 18.62 -7.14 -28.95
C PRO A 773 18.98 -5.64 -29.06
N GLU A 774 18.22 -4.76 -28.42
CA GLU A 774 18.50 -3.33 -28.28
C GLU A 774 19.80 -3.07 -27.51
N MET A 775 20.30 -4.05 -26.74
CA MET A 775 21.58 -3.93 -26.06
C MET A 775 22.78 -3.95 -27.02
N HIS A 776 22.61 -4.39 -28.26
CA HIS A 776 23.74 -4.49 -29.18
C HIS A 776 24.38 -3.14 -29.50
N SER A 777 25.69 -3.08 -29.29
CA SER A 777 26.51 -1.97 -29.75
C SER A 777 27.93 -2.44 -30.04
N SER A 778 28.46 -2.09 -31.21
CA SER A 778 29.86 -2.34 -31.56
C SER A 778 30.83 -1.43 -30.80
N ARG A 779 30.30 -0.36 -30.17
CA ARG A 779 31.04 0.70 -29.47
C ARG A 779 30.90 0.68 -27.94
N ALA A 780 30.01 -0.15 -27.39
CA ALA A 780 29.85 -0.30 -25.94
C ALA A 780 30.84 -1.30 -25.34
N ARG A 781 31.45 -0.94 -24.21
CA ARG A 781 32.39 -1.79 -23.44
C ARG A 781 32.24 -1.48 -21.95
N ALA A 782 31.64 -2.35 -21.16
CA ALA A 782 31.24 -1.99 -19.80
C ALA A 782 31.81 -2.96 -18.74
N ILE A 783 31.82 -2.49 -17.50
CA ILE A 783 31.99 -3.33 -16.32
C ILE A 783 30.76 -3.25 -15.42
N TYR A 784 30.43 -4.38 -14.82
CA TYR A 784 29.29 -4.53 -13.93
C TYR A 784 29.74 -5.09 -12.58
N GLY A 785 29.27 -4.49 -11.50
CA GLY A 785 29.37 -5.06 -10.16
C GLY A 785 28.20 -6.01 -9.95
N VAL A 786 28.48 -7.28 -9.66
CA VAL A 786 27.44 -8.28 -9.41
C VAL A 786 27.48 -8.73 -7.97
N ASP A 787 26.34 -8.56 -7.29
CA ASP A 787 26.20 -8.84 -5.86
C ASP A 787 25.60 -10.24 -5.68
N VAL A 788 26.36 -11.10 -5.02
CA VAL A 788 26.00 -12.52 -4.84
C VAL A 788 25.99 -12.88 -3.37
N LEU A 789 24.88 -13.47 -2.92
CA LEU A 789 24.75 -14.08 -1.60
C LEU A 789 24.85 -15.61 -1.73
N LEU A 790 25.36 -16.27 -0.70
CA LEU A 790 25.31 -17.74 -0.61
C LEU A 790 24.24 -18.15 0.40
N THR A 791 23.45 -19.18 0.09
CA THR A 791 22.59 -19.84 1.08
C THR A 791 23.43 -20.67 2.06
N ASP A 792 22.82 -21.12 3.15
CA ASP A 792 23.38 -22.10 4.11
C ASP A 792 23.82 -23.43 3.45
N THR A 793 23.23 -23.74 2.29
CA THR A 793 23.57 -24.85 1.39
C THR A 793 24.62 -24.48 0.32
N TYR A 794 25.20 -23.28 0.42
CA TYR A 794 26.23 -22.73 -0.47
C TYR A 794 25.78 -22.60 -1.94
N GLU A 795 24.47 -22.44 -2.16
CA GLU A 795 23.94 -22.10 -3.49
C GLU A 795 24.01 -20.59 -3.70
N PRO A 796 24.49 -20.12 -4.88
CA PRO A 796 24.52 -18.69 -5.15
C PRO A 796 23.11 -18.14 -5.37
N ARG A 797 22.93 -16.90 -4.92
CA ARG A 797 21.75 -16.07 -5.10
C ARG A 797 22.18 -14.72 -5.64
N LEU A 798 21.76 -14.41 -6.87
CA LEU A 798 21.93 -13.07 -7.42
C LEU A 798 21.06 -12.09 -6.63
N LEU A 799 21.67 -10.99 -6.16
CA LEU A 799 20.98 -9.93 -5.44
C LEU A 799 20.67 -8.73 -6.34
N GLU A 800 21.69 -8.20 -7.03
CA GLU A 800 21.60 -7.06 -7.93
C GLU A 800 22.84 -6.96 -8.84
N ILE A 801 22.71 -6.14 -9.89
CA ILE A 801 23.80 -5.77 -10.79
C ILE A 801 23.88 -4.23 -10.81
N THR A 802 25.08 -3.68 -10.68
CA THR A 802 25.33 -2.23 -10.72
C THR A 802 26.19 -1.90 -11.95
N TYR A 803 25.76 -0.93 -12.76
CA TYR A 803 26.65 -0.32 -13.75
C TYR A 803 27.71 0.53 -13.04
N CYS A 804 28.87 0.73 -13.68
CA CYS A 804 29.96 1.55 -13.15
C CYS A 804 30.21 1.35 -11.63
N PRO A 805 30.47 0.10 -11.18
CA PRO A 805 30.55 -0.23 -9.76
C PRO A 805 31.66 0.54 -9.04
N ASP A 806 31.50 0.74 -7.73
CA ASP A 806 32.58 1.27 -6.88
C ASP A 806 33.77 0.30 -6.86
N CYS A 807 34.85 0.71 -7.52
CA CYS A 807 36.12 -0.02 -7.63
C CYS A 807 37.19 0.48 -6.65
N THR A 808 36.84 1.29 -5.64
CA THR A 808 37.82 1.85 -4.68
C THR A 808 38.62 0.77 -3.98
N ARG A 809 37.97 -0.34 -3.57
CA ARG A 809 38.68 -1.47 -2.95
C ARG A 809 39.61 -2.18 -3.93
N ALA A 810 39.18 -2.32 -5.19
CA ALA A 810 39.98 -2.94 -6.25
C ALA A 810 41.24 -2.12 -6.57
N CYS A 811 41.15 -0.78 -6.48
CA CYS A 811 42.26 0.14 -6.72
C CYS A 811 43.16 0.38 -5.50
N LYS A 812 42.79 -0.13 -4.32
CA LYS A 812 43.48 0.14 -3.05
C LYS A 812 44.25 -1.04 -2.46
N TYR A 813 43.75 -2.27 -2.62
CA TYR A 813 44.31 -3.44 -1.95
C TYR A 813 44.88 -4.44 -2.93
N ASP A 814 46.16 -4.79 -2.75
CA ASP A 814 46.80 -5.88 -3.49
C ASP A 814 46.23 -7.23 -3.04
N VAL A 815 46.02 -8.13 -4.00
CA VAL A 815 45.31 -9.38 -3.78
C VAL A 815 46.00 -10.53 -4.51
N ILE A 816 46.12 -11.68 -3.84
CA ILE A 816 46.62 -12.90 -4.47
C ILE A 816 45.48 -13.55 -5.27
N ASN A 817 45.76 -13.89 -6.53
CA ASN A 817 44.83 -14.58 -7.42
C ASN A 817 44.67 -16.06 -7.01
N VAL A 818 43.85 -16.31 -5.98
CA VAL A 818 43.58 -17.66 -5.46
C VAL A 818 42.64 -18.49 -6.32
N LEU A 819 41.95 -17.87 -7.29
CA LEU A 819 41.07 -18.55 -8.25
C LEU A 819 41.77 -18.89 -9.58
N GLY A 820 42.89 -18.24 -9.86
CA GLY A 820 43.65 -18.36 -11.11
C GLY A 820 45.08 -18.83 -10.88
N ASN A 821 46.06 -18.03 -11.30
CA ASN A 821 47.46 -18.45 -11.42
C ASN A 821 48.29 -18.32 -10.12
N GLY A 822 47.70 -17.87 -9.01
CA GLY A 822 48.38 -17.68 -7.72
C GLY A 822 49.29 -16.44 -7.64
N ASN A 823 49.32 -15.60 -8.67
CA ASN A 823 50.15 -14.39 -8.67
C ASN A 823 49.50 -13.24 -7.89
N MET A 824 50.33 -12.29 -7.47
CA MET A 824 49.86 -11.03 -6.89
C MET A 824 49.27 -10.14 -7.99
N ILE A 825 48.04 -9.68 -7.78
CA ILE A 825 47.38 -8.65 -8.58
C ILE A 825 47.52 -7.35 -7.81
N LYS A 826 48.20 -6.37 -8.42
CA LYS A 826 48.40 -5.06 -7.79
C LYS A 826 47.16 -4.20 -7.97
N ALA A 827 46.75 -3.55 -6.90
CA ALA A 827 45.60 -2.65 -6.93
C ALA A 827 45.77 -1.50 -7.93
N THR A 828 47.01 -1.01 -8.05
CA THR A 828 47.38 0.05 -9.00
C THR A 828 47.28 -0.36 -10.47
N GLU A 829 47.14 -1.65 -10.77
CA GLU A 829 47.02 -2.18 -12.14
C GLU A 829 45.56 -2.55 -12.49
N PHE A 830 44.59 -2.32 -11.60
CA PHE A 830 43.22 -2.78 -11.81
C PHE A 830 42.59 -2.24 -13.11
N PHE A 831 42.66 -0.92 -13.35
CA PHE A 831 42.13 -0.36 -14.60
C PHE A 831 43.03 -0.64 -15.82
N ASP A 832 44.33 -0.97 -15.63
CA ASP A 832 45.18 -1.47 -16.71
C ASP A 832 44.71 -2.84 -17.23
N ASP A 833 44.25 -3.71 -16.32
CA ASP A 833 43.67 -5.01 -16.65
C ASP A 833 42.29 -4.85 -17.30
N VAL A 834 41.42 -3.98 -16.75
CA VAL A 834 40.09 -3.69 -17.32
C VAL A 834 40.19 -3.14 -18.75
N PHE A 835 40.98 -2.08 -18.96
CA PHE A 835 41.16 -1.48 -20.28
C PHE A 835 41.92 -2.43 -21.22
N GLY A 836 42.87 -3.19 -20.68
CA GLY A 836 43.55 -4.26 -21.41
C GLY A 836 42.57 -5.28 -21.99
N CYS A 837 41.62 -5.75 -21.19
CA CYS A 837 40.60 -6.71 -21.60
C CYS A 837 39.63 -6.14 -22.63
N LEU A 838 39.05 -4.96 -22.33
CA LEU A 838 37.98 -4.37 -23.13
C LEU A 838 38.46 -3.82 -24.47
N PHE A 839 39.68 -3.30 -24.54
CA PHE A 839 40.18 -2.57 -25.71
C PHE A 839 41.42 -3.19 -26.38
N LEU A 840 42.18 -4.05 -25.67
CA LEU A 840 43.48 -4.57 -26.17
C LEU A 840 43.56 -6.11 -26.24
N ASN A 841 42.45 -6.83 -26.04
CA ASN A 841 42.41 -8.31 -26.00
C ASN A 841 43.33 -8.96 -24.95
N SER A 842 43.67 -8.23 -23.89
CA SER A 842 44.47 -8.78 -22.79
C SER A 842 43.58 -9.53 -21.81
N GLU A 843 43.89 -10.81 -21.56
CA GLU A 843 43.21 -11.61 -20.54
C GLU A 843 44.03 -11.68 -19.24
N ARG A 844 44.77 -10.61 -18.94
CA ARG A 844 45.51 -10.51 -17.68
C ARG A 844 44.53 -10.33 -16.54
N ASN A 845 44.59 -11.24 -15.55
CA ASN A 845 43.79 -11.21 -14.32
C ASN A 845 42.26 -11.26 -14.52
N VAL A 846 41.81 -11.72 -15.69
CA VAL A 846 40.42 -11.94 -16.03
C VAL A 846 40.25 -13.29 -16.74
N SER A 847 39.12 -13.94 -16.55
CA SER A 847 38.79 -15.23 -17.14
C SER A 847 37.50 -15.14 -17.96
N ARG A 848 37.45 -15.74 -19.15
CA ARG A 848 36.23 -15.83 -19.98
C ARG A 848 35.11 -16.60 -19.28
N LEU A 849 33.85 -16.14 -19.42
CA LEU A 849 32.64 -16.81 -18.94
C LEU A 849 31.93 -17.62 -20.04
#